data_AF-A0AB34IRM0-F1
#
_entry.id   AF-A0AB34IRM0-F1
#
_cell.length_a   1.000
_cell.length_b   1.000
_cell.length_c   1.000
_cell.angle_alpha   90.00
_cell.angle_beta   90.00
_cell.angle_gamma   90.00
#
_symmetry.space_group_name_H-M   'P 1'
#
loop_
_entity.id
_entity.type
_entity.pdbx_description
1 polymer ?
#
loop_
_entity_poly.entity_id
_entity_poly.type
_entity_poly.pdbx_seq_one_letter_code
_entity_poly.pdbx_strand_id
1 'polypeptide(L)'
;MGSPADASHESDAALMANIVAAARIDDAGSILRMLAQADVRAADLIAASESRAEAMLQQAGLPAADALKILRELRRFHATPAPAARGGGSCRGSCSFFLLRAALALTPCCGVVRRKASSFVPASARPKPTMKCGLVVYSATVMMIAFTVLSFYLPAMLYHARLSTPRIGGHYLQPTQAHFAMPMPFRDVLPLGSLGKQGSHGRQVMMVTANQPLPCTTRRGDWIMQLAVRNKLMYATLHGYKTWWSTELVSAWDLEAAWNKIPLLYVLMHPESPVTQGIEWMLWMDDDAIFTDMNFTFPFDDYDASGINLVIWGDPQRVFRGNDVQGLNTGVFLLRKCEWSRQLMAEVAALATPSIRRQVGNQGKIAEQGALTWVLHSQTGKWKDRVLLERNFTMNGNWMDYYGKWTKGARSLAAPVWGDSRIPFVVQYAGCQMCRGHSENGSWHDHGVKKCHSAFLEAYTFADDQVLNAIGLRHLSMETHLVRANPGSELYQRHQRMTRCLPSFLVIGTQKGGTSSFHWLLKEGWSSRIQVNNGEKEIHYFSWDENFRKGPLVYQQRFDGSGDRLGECKGNKVRGEVSATYLDYPKAAERAAQLLPAAKIVILLREPVSRLVSSFNMKWQVEICGKLTWTRNDCYNGITSVRVINENTVAPRQRQAAIAVWNRCNVDKKSLGTECLRQDFTKKLTDKINAEIERLKDCERQNWEDTAACLGINGLEQEKLYAMMEDSTFVWRSMYSEHLQRWLKVYPPESMLVVPSEHLKEPKTFKTVMDRFAKLIDVPSSGPSVKNELIFQSSPASTDGHVHENGRTYIAEAPPELAQKLHKVFCPKNQVLMQLMLDKKLISKVGDFPWLDTTLKRDC
;
A
#
# COMPACT_ATOMS: atom_id res chain seq x y z
N MET A 1 -23.49 14.78 -25.45
CA MET A 1 -22.14 14.76 -26.04
C MET A 1 -21.33 15.85 -25.35
N GLY A 2 -20.33 15.44 -24.58
CA GLY A 2 -19.39 16.27 -23.82
C GLY A 2 -18.44 15.28 -23.14
N SER A 3 -17.16 15.36 -23.47
CA SER A 3 -16.12 14.38 -23.11
C SER A 3 -15.69 14.56 -21.64
N PRO A 4 -15.27 13.51 -20.90
CA PRO A 4 -14.69 13.66 -19.57
C PRO A 4 -13.35 14.43 -19.54
N ALA A 5 -12.72 14.67 -20.70
CA ALA A 5 -11.52 15.51 -20.81
C ALA A 5 -11.80 17.00 -20.48
N ASP A 6 -13.05 17.44 -20.59
CA ASP A 6 -13.43 18.83 -20.30
C ASP A 6 -13.41 19.14 -18.78
N ALA A 7 -13.59 18.14 -17.91
CA ALA A 7 -13.69 18.35 -16.47
C ALA A 7 -12.34 18.65 -15.78
N SER A 8 -11.23 18.07 -16.24
CA SER A 8 -9.90 18.40 -15.72
C SER A 8 -9.42 19.76 -16.22
N HIS A 9 -9.72 20.09 -17.48
CA HIS A 9 -9.45 21.41 -18.05
C HIS A 9 -10.30 22.51 -17.39
N GLU A 10 -11.56 22.24 -17.05
CA GLU A 10 -12.39 23.17 -16.26
C GLU A 10 -11.81 23.44 -14.86
N SER A 11 -11.22 22.43 -14.21
CA SER A 11 -10.62 22.60 -12.87
C SER A 11 -9.31 23.40 -12.88
N ASP A 12 -8.45 23.21 -13.88
CA ASP A 12 -7.18 23.95 -14.01
C ASP A 12 -7.41 25.37 -14.55
N ALA A 13 -8.33 25.54 -15.51
CA ALA A 13 -8.74 26.86 -15.98
C ALA A 13 -9.38 27.70 -14.87
N ALA A 14 -10.21 27.10 -14.01
CA ALA A 14 -10.76 27.76 -12.83
C ALA A 14 -9.67 28.14 -11.82
N LEU A 15 -8.67 27.28 -11.62
CA LEU A 15 -7.53 27.58 -10.75
C LEU A 15 -6.66 28.72 -11.32
N MET A 16 -6.37 28.70 -12.62
CA MET A 16 -5.65 29.78 -13.31
C MET A 16 -6.41 31.11 -13.22
N ALA A 17 -7.73 31.09 -13.44
CA ALA A 17 -8.60 32.25 -13.29
C ALA A 17 -8.53 32.83 -11.86
N ASN A 18 -8.51 31.96 -10.84
CA ASN A 18 -8.36 32.40 -9.45
C ASN A 18 -6.98 33.03 -9.17
N ILE A 19 -5.90 32.48 -9.72
CA ILE A 19 -4.55 33.03 -9.57
C ILE A 19 -4.45 34.41 -10.23
N VAL A 20 -4.92 34.54 -11.47
CA VAL A 20 -4.91 35.81 -12.21
C VAL A 20 -5.80 36.85 -11.53
N ALA A 21 -6.98 36.46 -11.02
CA ALA A 21 -7.87 37.34 -10.27
C ALA A 21 -7.24 37.80 -8.95
N ALA A 22 -6.57 36.90 -8.21
CA ALA A 22 -5.86 37.23 -6.97
C ALA A 22 -4.68 38.18 -7.21
N ALA A 23 -4.04 38.10 -8.38
CA ALA A 23 -2.94 38.98 -8.79
C ALA A 23 -3.36 40.43 -9.07
N ARG A 24 -4.67 40.73 -9.08
CA ARG A 24 -5.25 42.07 -9.33
C ARG A 24 -4.70 42.71 -10.60
N ILE A 25 -4.74 41.97 -11.70
CA ILE A 25 -4.37 42.47 -13.03
C ILE A 25 -5.58 43.15 -13.67
N ASP A 26 -5.39 44.35 -14.23
CA ASP A 26 -6.47 45.20 -14.75
C ASP A 26 -7.19 44.57 -15.96
N ASP A 27 -6.48 43.82 -16.80
CA ASP A 27 -7.03 43.05 -17.93
C ASP A 27 -6.82 41.54 -17.77
N ALA A 28 -7.41 40.97 -16.71
CA ALA A 28 -7.35 39.53 -16.42
C ALA A 28 -7.83 38.65 -17.59
N GLY A 29 -8.79 39.14 -18.39
CA GLY A 29 -9.36 38.40 -19.51
C GLY A 29 -8.38 38.22 -20.68
N SER A 30 -7.58 39.23 -20.98
CA SER A 30 -6.51 39.10 -21.99
C SER A 30 -5.39 38.16 -21.52
N ILE A 31 -4.96 38.27 -20.26
CA ILE A 31 -3.92 37.40 -19.69
C ILE A 31 -4.34 35.93 -19.67
N LEU A 32 -5.58 35.62 -19.27
CA LEU A 32 -6.08 34.25 -19.29
C LEU A 32 -6.11 33.66 -20.70
N ARG A 33 -6.42 34.47 -21.72
CA ARG A 33 -6.36 34.03 -23.13
C ARG A 33 -4.92 33.78 -23.60
N MET A 34 -3.98 34.63 -23.21
CA MET A 34 -2.55 34.46 -23.55
C MET A 34 -1.98 33.19 -22.92
N LEU A 35 -2.27 32.95 -21.63
CA LEU A 35 -1.85 31.74 -20.92
C LEU A 35 -2.47 30.47 -21.51
N ALA A 36 -3.76 30.51 -21.88
CA ALA A 36 -4.43 29.40 -22.54
C ALA A 36 -3.88 29.12 -23.95
N GLN A 37 -3.57 30.16 -24.74
CA GLN A 37 -2.97 30.01 -26.07
C GLN A 37 -1.54 29.45 -26.02
N ALA A 38 -0.81 29.74 -24.94
CA ALA A 38 0.52 29.23 -24.68
C ALA A 38 0.54 27.87 -23.93
N ASP A 39 -0.63 27.26 -23.72
CA ASP A 39 -0.83 26.00 -22.97
C ASP A 39 -0.17 25.97 -21.58
N VAL A 40 -0.19 27.12 -20.89
CA VAL A 40 0.35 27.26 -19.53
C VAL A 40 -0.73 26.87 -18.52
N ARG A 41 -0.51 25.74 -17.82
CA ARG A 41 -1.42 25.24 -16.77
C ARG A 41 -1.10 25.82 -15.40
N ALA A 42 -2.12 25.99 -14.57
CA ALA A 42 -1.95 26.52 -13.21
C ALA A 42 -1.10 25.58 -12.35
N ALA A 43 -1.32 24.26 -12.49
CA ALA A 43 -0.53 23.25 -11.81
C ALA A 43 0.98 23.33 -12.14
N ASP A 44 1.33 23.64 -13.40
CA ASP A 44 2.73 23.72 -13.83
C ASP A 44 3.41 24.97 -13.29
N LEU A 45 2.70 26.10 -13.22
CA LEU A 45 3.19 27.33 -12.58
C LEU A 45 3.40 27.16 -11.06
N ILE A 46 2.52 26.41 -10.39
CA ILE A 46 2.63 26.14 -8.94
C ILE A 46 3.77 25.16 -8.63
N ALA A 47 4.06 24.21 -9.52
CA ALA A 47 5.12 23.22 -9.33
C ALA A 47 6.51 23.73 -9.75
N ALA A 48 6.58 24.77 -10.57
CA ALA A 48 7.84 25.33 -11.07
C ALA A 48 8.60 26.14 -10.01
N SER A 49 9.94 26.14 -10.10
CA SER A 49 10.74 27.13 -9.38
C SER A 49 10.38 28.54 -9.85
N GLU A 50 10.55 29.56 -9.01
CA GLU A 50 10.15 30.93 -9.35
C GLU A 50 10.76 31.43 -10.67
N SER A 51 12.05 31.13 -10.90
CA SER A 51 12.74 31.44 -12.15
C SER A 51 12.17 30.72 -13.38
N ARG A 52 11.65 29.50 -13.21
CA ARG A 52 11.04 28.71 -14.28
C ARG A 52 9.62 29.17 -14.55
N ALA A 53 8.85 29.48 -13.50
CA ALA A 53 7.53 30.08 -13.63
C ALA A 53 7.62 31.45 -14.35
N GLU A 54 8.62 32.27 -14.01
CA GLU A 54 8.87 33.54 -14.68
C GLU A 54 9.16 33.35 -16.18
N ALA A 55 10.02 32.39 -16.53
CA ALA A 55 10.33 32.07 -17.93
C ALA A 55 9.08 31.59 -18.70
N MET A 56 8.22 30.78 -18.08
CA MET A 56 6.96 30.30 -18.68
C MET A 56 5.99 31.45 -18.96
N LEU A 57 5.84 32.38 -18.01
CA LEU A 57 4.97 33.56 -18.17
C LEU A 57 5.51 34.53 -19.24
N GLN A 58 6.83 34.70 -19.32
CA GLN A 58 7.46 35.52 -20.37
C GLN A 58 7.37 34.86 -21.75
N GLN A 59 7.52 33.54 -21.85
CA GLN A 59 7.33 32.78 -23.10
C GLN A 59 5.88 32.82 -23.58
N ALA A 60 4.91 32.90 -22.67
CA ALA A 60 3.50 33.13 -22.99
C ALA A 60 3.19 34.59 -23.40
N GLY A 61 4.21 35.47 -23.45
CA GLY A 61 4.11 36.84 -23.95
C GLY A 61 3.58 37.86 -22.94
N LEU A 62 3.46 37.51 -21.66
CA LEU A 62 2.89 38.42 -20.66
C LEU A 62 3.79 39.64 -20.41
N PRO A 63 3.23 40.85 -20.21
CA PRO A 63 4.00 42.00 -19.75
C PRO A 63 4.72 41.69 -18.44
N ALA A 64 6.00 42.07 -18.33
CA ALA A 64 6.83 41.75 -17.16
C ALA A 64 6.20 42.19 -15.82
N ALA A 65 5.48 43.32 -15.81
CA ALA A 65 4.80 43.81 -14.62
C ALA A 65 3.66 42.88 -14.15
N ASP A 66 2.93 42.25 -15.07
CA ASP A 66 1.83 41.34 -14.75
C ASP A 66 2.33 39.93 -14.44
N ALA A 67 3.38 39.47 -15.14
CA ALA A 67 4.10 38.24 -14.76
C ALA A 67 4.61 38.32 -13.31
N LEU A 68 5.18 39.44 -12.90
CA LEU A 68 5.60 39.70 -11.51
C LEU A 68 4.44 39.68 -10.50
N LYS A 69 3.24 40.14 -10.88
CA LYS A 69 2.06 40.06 -10.00
C LYS A 69 1.61 38.61 -9.82
N ILE A 70 1.60 37.82 -10.89
CA ILE A 70 1.28 36.38 -10.85
C ILE A 70 2.32 35.63 -10.00
N LEU A 71 3.61 35.89 -10.19
CA LEU A 71 4.68 35.27 -9.39
C LEU A 71 4.57 35.59 -7.89
N ARG A 72 4.16 36.80 -7.51
CA ARG A 72 3.91 37.14 -6.10
C ARG A 72 2.76 36.34 -5.49
N GLU A 73 1.72 36.03 -6.26
CA GLU A 73 0.64 35.17 -5.81
C GLU A 73 1.10 33.71 -5.73
N LEU A 74 1.89 33.24 -6.71
CA LEU A 74 2.50 31.91 -6.67
C LEU A 74 3.43 31.73 -5.45
N ARG A 75 4.15 32.77 -5.03
CA ARG A 75 4.95 32.73 -3.78
C ARG A 75 4.11 32.43 -2.54
N ARG A 76 2.79 32.70 -2.51
CA ARG A 76 1.93 32.32 -1.37
C ARG A 76 1.71 30.81 -1.29
N PHE A 77 1.85 30.10 -2.40
CA PHE A 77 1.87 28.64 -2.43
C PHE A 77 3.23 28.08 -1.95
N HIS A 78 4.32 28.84 -2.11
CA HIS A 78 5.67 28.45 -1.69
C HIS A 78 6.09 28.95 -0.29
N ALA A 79 5.47 30.02 0.24
CA ALA A 79 5.84 30.65 1.49
C ALA A 79 5.15 30.01 2.70
N THR A 80 5.59 28.80 3.05
CA THR A 80 5.48 28.27 4.41
C THR A 80 6.86 27.75 4.85
N PRO A 81 7.62 28.50 5.68
CA PRO A 81 8.92 28.03 6.15
C PRO A 81 8.78 27.04 7.31
N ALA A 82 9.55 25.95 7.26
CA ALA A 82 9.84 25.08 8.40
C ALA A 82 10.79 25.78 9.39
N PRO A 83 10.65 25.60 10.72
CA PRO A 83 11.56 26.21 11.69
C PRO A 83 12.88 25.43 11.82
N ALA A 84 13.99 26.18 11.88
CA ALA A 84 15.35 25.68 12.08
C ALA A 84 15.66 25.38 13.57
N ALA A 85 16.35 24.28 13.82
CA ALA A 85 16.72 23.75 15.13
C ALA A 85 17.93 24.46 15.77
N ARG A 86 17.88 24.71 17.08
CA ARG A 86 19.05 24.77 17.98
C ARG A 86 18.77 23.96 19.24
N GLY A 87 19.55 22.88 19.42
CA GLY A 87 19.88 22.27 20.72
C GLY A 87 18.82 21.39 21.40
N GLY A 88 19.03 20.06 21.34
CA GLY A 88 18.52 19.10 22.33
C GLY A 88 17.44 18.12 21.84
N GLY A 89 17.79 16.83 21.78
CA GLY A 89 16.84 15.70 21.71
C GLY A 89 16.46 15.26 20.29
N SER A 90 17.01 14.14 19.82
CA SER A 90 16.75 13.58 18.49
C SER A 90 15.36 12.95 18.39
N CYS A 91 14.40 13.68 17.79
CA CYS A 91 13.17 13.13 17.22
C CYS A 91 13.10 13.52 15.73
N ARG A 92 12.90 12.53 14.84
CA ARG A 92 12.71 12.71 13.39
C ARG A 92 11.23 12.51 13.01
N GLY A 93 10.63 13.56 12.45
CA GLY A 93 9.56 13.56 11.43
C GLY A 93 8.13 13.17 11.87
N SER A 94 7.05 13.77 11.39
CA SER A 94 6.85 14.87 10.43
C SER A 94 5.40 15.36 10.54
N CYS A 95 5.17 16.67 10.60
CA CYS A 95 3.84 17.28 10.58
C CYS A 95 3.74 18.31 9.46
N SER A 96 2.91 17.99 8.48
CA SER A 96 2.39 18.77 7.36
C SER A 96 1.11 18.03 6.92
N PHE A 97 -0.02 18.60 6.53
CA PHE A 97 -0.51 19.96 6.30
C PHE A 97 -2.04 19.84 6.38
N PHE A 98 -2.77 20.88 6.77
CA PHE A 98 -4.05 21.27 6.15
C PHE A 98 -4.59 22.51 6.86
N LEU A 99 -4.70 23.63 6.13
CA LEU A 99 -5.77 24.59 6.36
C LEU A 99 -6.07 25.32 5.05
N LEU A 100 -7.20 24.97 4.43
CA LEU A 100 -8.06 25.96 3.79
C LEU A 100 -9.50 25.44 3.75
N ARG A 101 -10.42 26.13 4.44
CA ARG A 101 -11.76 26.45 3.94
C ARG A 101 -12.45 27.50 4.81
N ALA A 102 -13.22 28.33 4.12
CA ALA A 102 -14.28 29.25 4.57
C ALA A 102 -13.89 30.70 4.91
N ALA A 103 -14.02 31.58 3.91
CA ALA A 103 -14.46 32.96 4.11
C ALA A 103 -15.19 33.46 2.86
N LEU A 104 -16.51 33.29 2.82
CA LEU A 104 -17.43 34.07 1.99
C LEU A 104 -18.68 34.33 2.83
N ALA A 105 -18.71 35.53 3.44
CA ALA A 105 -19.90 36.25 3.88
C ALA A 105 -19.50 37.72 4.14
N LEU A 106 -19.64 38.55 3.11
CA LEU A 106 -19.89 40.00 3.19
C LEU A 106 -21.27 40.17 3.87
N THR A 107 -21.63 41.11 4.75
CA THR A 107 -21.41 42.58 4.95
C THR A 107 -22.32 42.98 6.16
N PRO A 108 -22.51 44.26 6.59
CA PRO A 108 -21.64 45.43 6.73
C PRO A 108 -21.79 46.16 8.11
N CYS A 109 -21.17 47.35 8.22
CA CYS A 109 -21.55 48.51 9.06
C CYS A 109 -21.08 48.57 10.53
N CYS A 110 -20.01 49.33 10.79
CA CYS A 110 -20.08 50.73 11.28
C CYS A 110 -18.74 51.15 11.89
N GLY A 111 -18.09 52.15 11.30
CA GLY A 111 -16.98 52.85 11.93
C GLY A 111 -17.49 54.04 12.75
N VAL A 112 -16.97 54.24 13.96
CA VAL A 112 -16.98 55.54 14.65
C VAL A 112 -15.73 55.68 15.57
N VAL A 113 -14.77 56.46 15.07
CA VAL A 113 -14.13 57.63 15.70
C VAL A 113 -13.23 57.50 16.96
N ARG A 114 -11.96 57.89 16.72
CA ARG A 114 -10.97 58.67 17.51
C ARG A 114 -10.74 58.38 19.00
N ARG A 115 -9.49 58.04 19.30
CA ARG A 115 -8.79 58.42 20.54
C ARG A 115 -8.07 59.77 20.37
N LYS A 116 -8.26 60.67 21.34
CA LYS A 116 -7.37 61.73 21.84
C LYS A 116 -7.80 61.97 23.29
N ALA A 117 -7.00 62.37 24.26
CA ALA A 117 -5.57 62.48 24.49
C ALA A 117 -5.44 63.05 25.92
N SER A 118 -4.41 62.70 26.66
CA SER A 118 -3.79 63.46 27.77
C SER A 118 -2.85 62.51 28.54
N SER A 119 -1.67 62.88 29.03
CA SER A 119 -0.85 64.10 28.92
C SER A 119 0.48 63.83 29.68
N PHE A 120 1.42 64.75 29.46
CA PHE A 120 2.61 65.09 30.27
C PHE A 120 4.02 64.62 29.86
N VAL A 121 4.83 65.68 29.67
CA VAL A 121 6.23 65.99 29.30
C VAL A 121 6.86 66.60 30.60
N PRO A 122 8.18 66.90 30.84
CA PRO A 122 9.35 67.26 29.97
C PRO A 122 10.66 66.54 30.34
N ALA A 123 11.89 66.76 29.82
CA ALA A 123 12.63 67.64 28.88
C ALA A 123 13.94 66.84 28.53
N SER A 124 14.82 67.10 27.54
CA SER A 124 15.31 68.32 26.90
C SER A 124 16.10 67.98 25.60
N ALA A 125 16.14 68.97 24.69
CA ALA A 125 17.18 69.29 23.69
C ALA A 125 17.26 68.55 22.32
N ARG A 126 17.07 69.34 21.24
CA ARG A 126 17.41 69.13 19.81
C ARG A 126 18.83 69.71 19.52
N PRO A 127 19.42 69.75 18.28
CA PRO A 127 19.03 69.22 16.94
C PRO A 127 20.15 68.50 16.10
N LYS A 128 19.73 67.98 14.93
CA LYS A 128 20.42 67.50 13.68
C LYS A 128 21.69 68.29 13.21
N PRO A 129 22.55 67.85 12.23
CA PRO A 129 22.19 67.14 10.97
C PRO A 129 23.21 66.18 10.25
N THR A 130 22.65 65.35 9.34
CA THR A 130 23.15 64.85 8.01
C THR A 130 24.60 64.39 7.75
N MET A 131 24.79 63.15 7.24
CA MET A 131 25.37 62.87 5.89
C MET A 131 25.42 61.36 5.50
N LYS A 132 24.91 61.10 4.28
CA LYS A 132 25.28 60.10 3.23
C LYS A 132 25.25 58.57 3.50
N CYS A 133 24.16 57.95 3.03
CA CYS A 133 24.16 56.58 2.49
C CYS A 133 24.93 56.54 1.16
N GLY A 134 26.04 55.80 1.11
CA GLY A 134 26.82 55.59 -0.12
C GLY A 134 27.89 54.51 -0.07
N LEU A 135 28.22 53.97 1.11
CA LEU A 135 29.37 53.05 1.25
C LEU A 135 29.01 51.59 1.62
N VAL A 136 27.74 51.26 1.87
CA VAL A 136 27.36 49.94 2.43
C VAL A 136 26.98 48.90 1.36
N VAL A 137 26.77 49.30 0.11
CA VAL A 137 26.30 48.37 -0.94
C VAL A 137 27.45 47.59 -1.61
N TYR A 138 28.68 48.12 -1.60
CA TYR A 138 29.82 47.43 -2.24
C TYR A 138 30.43 46.30 -1.39
N SER A 139 30.30 46.33 -0.06
CA SER A 139 30.88 45.29 0.80
C SER A 139 30.06 43.99 0.83
N ALA A 140 28.73 44.10 0.72
CA ALA A 140 27.83 42.94 0.76
C ALA A 140 27.94 42.06 -0.50
N THR A 141 28.09 42.68 -1.67
CA THR A 141 28.19 41.97 -2.96
C THR A 141 29.52 41.21 -3.08
N VAL A 142 30.62 41.79 -2.60
CA VAL A 142 31.95 41.14 -2.60
C VAL A 142 31.99 39.98 -1.58
N MET A 143 31.34 40.12 -0.42
CA MET A 143 31.24 39.02 0.55
C MET A 143 30.41 37.84 0.06
N MET A 144 29.30 38.11 -0.66
CA MET A 144 28.44 37.05 -1.22
C MET A 144 29.15 36.27 -2.33
N ILE A 145 29.93 36.95 -3.19
CA ILE A 145 30.71 36.28 -4.24
C ILE A 145 31.84 35.43 -3.61
N ALA A 146 32.52 35.94 -2.58
CA ALA A 146 33.55 35.18 -1.88
C ALA A 146 33.00 33.93 -1.18
N PHE A 147 31.83 34.02 -0.54
CA PHE A 147 31.16 32.87 0.09
C PHE A 147 30.69 31.84 -0.94
N THR A 148 30.20 32.29 -2.09
CA THR A 148 29.72 31.38 -3.15
C THR A 148 30.89 30.64 -3.79
N VAL A 149 32.02 31.31 -4.03
CA VAL A 149 33.24 30.69 -4.56
C VAL A 149 33.87 29.72 -3.55
N LEU A 150 33.96 30.08 -2.26
CA LEU A 150 34.48 29.16 -1.24
C LEU A 150 33.60 27.91 -1.07
N SER A 151 32.28 28.04 -1.16
CA SER A 151 31.34 26.92 -0.94
C SER A 151 31.41 25.85 -2.03
N PHE A 152 31.77 26.23 -3.26
CA PHE A 152 31.92 25.31 -4.39
C PHE A 152 33.30 24.65 -4.47
N TYR A 153 34.38 25.35 -4.06
CA TYR A 153 35.75 24.84 -4.22
C TYR A 153 36.31 24.12 -2.99
N LEU A 154 35.81 24.35 -1.77
CA LEU A 154 36.28 23.65 -0.56
C LEU A 154 36.09 22.12 -0.62
N PRO A 155 34.94 21.58 -1.09
CA PRO A 155 34.74 20.14 -1.17
C PRO A 155 35.68 19.46 -2.17
N ALA A 156 35.98 20.14 -3.29
CA ALA A 156 36.89 19.64 -4.33
C ALA A 156 38.36 19.65 -3.89
N MET A 157 38.79 20.69 -3.15
CA MET A 157 40.14 20.75 -2.58
C MET A 157 40.34 19.73 -1.44
N LEU A 158 39.33 19.50 -0.59
CA LEU A 158 39.39 18.48 0.47
C LEU A 158 39.37 17.04 -0.09
N TYR A 159 38.75 16.83 -1.26
CA TYR A 159 38.77 15.55 -1.96
C TYR A 159 40.13 15.28 -2.62
N HIS A 160 40.75 16.30 -3.23
CA HIS A 160 42.10 16.17 -3.82
C HIS A 160 43.22 16.09 -2.78
N ALA A 161 43.09 16.74 -1.62
CA ALA A 161 44.07 16.65 -0.53
C ALA A 161 44.13 15.25 0.14
N ARG A 162 43.11 14.40 -0.06
CA ARG A 162 43.06 13.02 0.47
C ARG A 162 43.74 11.98 -0.41
N LEU A 163 44.12 12.32 -1.64
CA LEU A 163 44.71 11.39 -2.61
C LEU A 163 46.22 11.58 -2.83
N SER A 164 46.84 12.54 -2.14
CA SER A 164 48.26 12.90 -2.37
C SER A 164 48.99 13.18 -1.06
N THR A 165 49.47 12.15 -0.36
CA THR A 165 50.76 12.16 0.41
C THR A 165 51.05 10.80 1.08
N PRO A 166 52.33 10.46 1.32
CA PRO A 166 52.86 9.09 1.26
C PRO A 166 52.89 8.34 2.60
N ARG A 167 53.04 7.01 2.50
CA ARG A 167 53.35 6.06 3.60
C ARG A 167 54.53 6.56 4.46
N ILE A 168 54.40 6.39 5.78
CA ILE A 168 55.37 5.94 6.82
C ILE A 168 54.62 6.11 8.16
N GLY A 169 54.28 5.05 8.91
CA GLY A 169 55.12 4.42 9.92
C GLY A 169 54.18 3.92 11.05
N GLY A 170 54.46 2.73 11.59
CA GLY A 170 53.51 1.91 12.34
C GLY A 170 53.05 2.47 13.70
N HIS A 171 51.84 2.05 14.10
CA HIS A 171 51.52 1.42 15.39
C HIS A 171 50.04 1.00 15.34
N TYR A 172 49.80 -0.30 15.14
CA TYR A 172 48.48 -0.91 15.25
C TYR A 172 48.06 -0.90 16.73
N LEU A 173 47.09 -0.05 17.09
CA LEU A 173 46.24 -0.29 18.25
C LEU A 173 45.07 -1.16 17.79
N GLN A 174 45.08 -2.41 18.24
CA GLN A 174 44.01 -3.38 18.01
C GLN A 174 42.67 -2.85 18.54
N PRO A 175 41.57 -2.95 17.78
CA PRO A 175 40.25 -2.95 18.38
C PRO A 175 40.06 -4.32 19.06
N THR A 176 39.83 -4.28 20.36
CA THR A 176 39.42 -5.42 21.17
C THR A 176 38.25 -6.13 20.50
N GLN A 177 38.46 -7.43 20.24
CA GLN A 177 37.44 -8.36 19.81
C GLN A 177 36.36 -8.47 20.90
N ALA A 178 35.31 -7.65 20.80
CA ALA A 178 34.02 -8.06 21.31
C ALA A 178 33.48 -9.13 20.35
N HIS A 179 33.83 -10.39 20.63
CA HIS A 179 33.21 -11.55 20.02
C HIS A 179 31.71 -11.53 20.33
N PHE A 180 30.92 -10.86 19.49
CA PHE A 180 29.56 -11.33 19.21
C PHE A 180 29.72 -12.61 18.39
N ALA A 181 29.94 -13.71 19.10
CA ALA A 181 29.77 -15.04 18.55
C ALA A 181 28.28 -15.18 18.18
N MET A 182 27.94 -14.88 16.92
CA MET A 182 26.77 -15.51 16.31
C MET A 182 27.02 -17.02 16.37
N PRO A 183 26.16 -17.82 17.03
CA PRO A 183 26.31 -19.25 16.96
C PRO A 183 25.96 -19.68 15.52
N MET A 184 26.97 -20.22 14.86
CA MET A 184 26.99 -20.94 13.59
C MET A 184 27.26 -20.12 12.31
N PRO A 185 28.26 -20.55 11.51
CA PRO A 185 28.49 -19.96 10.20
C PRO A 185 27.30 -20.30 9.28
N PHE A 186 26.83 -19.30 8.53
CA PHE A 186 26.03 -19.51 7.31
C PHE A 186 26.92 -20.24 6.29
N ARG A 187 27.21 -21.53 6.50
CA ARG A 187 28.12 -22.29 5.64
C ARG A 187 27.44 -23.09 4.54
N ASP A 188 26.11 -23.21 4.57
CA ASP A 188 25.35 -24.01 3.59
C ASP A 188 24.21 -23.22 2.93
N VAL A 189 24.44 -21.94 2.57
CA VAL A 189 23.62 -21.34 1.52
C VAL A 189 24.13 -21.91 0.21
N LEU A 190 23.45 -22.94 -0.31
CA LEU A 190 23.66 -23.45 -1.66
C LEU A 190 23.84 -22.27 -2.60
N PRO A 191 24.99 -22.11 -3.29
CA PRO A 191 25.13 -21.06 -4.26
C PRO A 191 24.02 -21.28 -5.30
N LEU A 192 23.21 -20.25 -5.58
CA LEU A 192 22.19 -20.30 -6.64
C LEU A 192 22.78 -20.78 -7.98
N GLY A 193 24.09 -20.61 -8.19
CA GLY A 193 24.83 -21.17 -9.34
C GLY A 193 24.89 -22.70 -9.40
N SER A 194 24.64 -23.43 -8.30
CA SER A 194 24.52 -24.89 -8.29
C SER A 194 23.14 -25.41 -8.71
N LEU A 195 22.14 -24.52 -8.79
CA LEU A 195 20.81 -24.81 -9.36
C LEU A 195 20.75 -24.57 -10.87
N GLY A 196 21.81 -23.98 -11.44
CA GLY A 196 21.92 -23.76 -12.88
C GLY A 196 21.79 -25.09 -13.61
N LYS A 197 20.66 -25.31 -14.26
CA LYS A 197 20.53 -26.43 -15.18
C LYS A 197 21.42 -26.10 -16.36
N GLN A 198 22.16 -27.08 -16.88
CA GLN A 198 22.81 -26.98 -18.20
C GLN A 198 21.73 -26.96 -19.31
N GLY A 199 20.76 -26.06 -19.21
CA GLY A 199 19.53 -26.02 -20.00
C GLY A 199 19.69 -25.35 -21.36
N SER A 200 20.84 -24.72 -21.64
CA SER A 200 21.11 -24.15 -22.96
C SER A 200 21.71 -25.15 -23.96
N HIS A 201 21.96 -26.41 -23.58
CA HIS A 201 22.74 -27.36 -24.39
C HIS A 201 24.08 -26.76 -24.88
N GLY A 202 24.70 -25.88 -24.08
CA GLY A 202 25.93 -25.16 -24.42
C GLY A 202 25.75 -23.87 -25.23
N ARG A 203 24.51 -23.52 -25.62
CA ARG A 203 24.22 -22.31 -26.40
C ARG A 203 24.27 -21.04 -25.55
N GLN A 204 24.68 -19.95 -26.19
CA GLN A 204 24.73 -18.63 -25.57
C GLN A 204 23.50 -17.82 -25.95
N VAL A 205 22.58 -17.68 -24.99
CA VAL A 205 21.31 -16.94 -25.17
C VAL A 205 21.39 -15.62 -24.41
N MET A 206 20.90 -14.54 -25.03
CA MET A 206 20.64 -13.27 -24.36
C MET A 206 19.13 -13.00 -24.31
N MET A 207 18.59 -12.85 -23.10
CA MET A 207 17.23 -12.36 -22.89
C MET A 207 17.23 -10.83 -22.94
N VAL A 208 16.34 -10.27 -23.75
CA VAL A 208 16.17 -8.82 -23.94
C VAL A 208 14.74 -8.45 -23.58
N THR A 209 14.57 -7.49 -22.68
CA THR A 209 13.27 -6.92 -22.31
C THR A 209 13.45 -5.42 -22.16
N ALA A 210 12.37 -4.66 -22.33
CA ALA A 210 12.40 -3.21 -22.12
C ALA A 210 11.22 -2.76 -21.26
N ASN A 211 11.46 -1.73 -20.45
CA ASN A 211 10.45 -1.03 -19.67
C ASN A 211 10.46 0.45 -20.04
N GLN A 212 9.35 1.14 -19.81
CA GLN A 212 9.31 2.59 -19.99
C GLN A 212 10.37 3.32 -19.12
N PRO A 213 10.94 4.44 -19.60
CA PRO A 213 11.96 5.21 -18.87
C PRO A 213 11.42 5.95 -17.65
N LEU A 214 10.13 6.29 -17.66
CA LEU A 214 9.49 7.08 -16.60
C LEU A 214 8.78 6.16 -15.59
N PRO A 215 8.65 6.58 -14.32
CA PRO A 215 7.86 5.84 -13.34
C PRO A 215 6.43 5.59 -13.83
N CYS A 216 5.84 4.49 -13.38
CA CYS A 216 4.44 4.21 -13.65
C CYS A 216 3.51 5.27 -13.05
N THR A 217 2.32 5.43 -13.64
CA THR A 217 1.30 6.36 -13.11
C THR A 217 0.78 5.91 -11.75
N THR A 218 0.97 4.63 -11.41
CA THR A 218 0.62 4.05 -10.12
C THR A 218 1.81 3.37 -9.47
N ARG A 219 1.94 3.53 -8.14
CA ARG A 219 2.95 2.84 -7.33
C ARG A 219 2.84 1.31 -7.43
N ARG A 220 1.62 0.78 -7.63
CA ARG A 220 1.37 -0.64 -7.81
C ARG A 220 1.90 -1.13 -9.16
N GLY A 221 1.78 -0.33 -10.21
CA GLY A 221 2.39 -0.57 -11.52
C GLY A 221 3.90 -0.76 -11.41
N ASP A 222 4.61 0.18 -10.77
CA ASP A 222 6.06 0.06 -10.56
C ASP A 222 6.44 -1.23 -9.82
N TRP A 223 5.67 -1.58 -8.77
CA TRP A 223 5.89 -2.82 -8.02
C TRP A 223 5.69 -4.07 -8.87
N ILE A 224 4.65 -4.12 -9.71
CA ILE A 224 4.40 -5.25 -10.62
C ILE A 224 5.53 -5.36 -11.65
N MET A 225 6.00 -4.24 -12.21
CA MET A 225 7.13 -4.24 -13.14
C MET A 225 8.39 -4.81 -12.48
N GLN A 226 8.65 -4.50 -11.22
CA GLN A 226 9.75 -5.10 -10.46
C GLN A 226 9.60 -6.61 -10.30
N LEU A 227 8.38 -7.10 -10.03
CA LEU A 227 8.10 -8.54 -9.95
C LEU A 227 8.32 -9.23 -11.31
N ALA A 228 7.84 -8.63 -12.41
CA ALA A 228 8.05 -9.16 -13.75
C ALA A 228 9.54 -9.25 -14.12
N VAL A 229 10.33 -8.21 -13.79
CA VAL A 229 11.79 -8.23 -13.95
C VAL A 229 12.44 -9.33 -13.11
N ARG A 230 12.03 -9.49 -11.84
CA ARG A 230 12.52 -10.57 -10.97
C ARG A 230 12.23 -11.95 -11.58
N ASN A 231 11.03 -12.19 -12.09
CA ASN A 231 10.67 -13.45 -12.73
C ASN A 231 11.62 -13.78 -13.90
N LYS A 232 11.83 -12.81 -14.80
CA LYS A 232 12.75 -12.94 -15.93
C LYS A 232 14.20 -13.20 -15.50
N LEU A 233 14.68 -12.46 -14.49
CA LEU A 233 16.02 -12.63 -13.92
C LEU A 233 16.20 -14.02 -13.30
N MET A 234 15.20 -14.53 -12.58
CA MET A 234 15.28 -15.86 -11.96
C MET A 234 15.31 -16.96 -13.03
N TYR A 235 14.50 -16.83 -14.09
CA TYR A 235 14.57 -17.75 -15.22
C TYR A 235 15.94 -17.70 -15.90
N ALA A 236 16.42 -16.51 -16.25
CA ALA A 236 17.75 -16.36 -16.86
C ALA A 236 18.87 -16.94 -15.99
N THR A 237 18.77 -16.79 -14.66
CA THR A 237 19.72 -17.37 -13.70
C THR A 237 19.69 -18.90 -13.71
N LEU A 238 18.50 -19.51 -13.71
CA LEU A 238 18.34 -20.96 -13.73
C LEU A 238 18.85 -21.61 -15.03
N HIS A 239 18.78 -20.89 -16.15
CA HIS A 239 19.12 -21.37 -17.49
C HIS A 239 20.46 -20.86 -18.03
N GLY A 240 21.19 -20.04 -17.25
CA GLY A 240 22.49 -19.50 -17.64
C GLY A 240 22.43 -18.48 -18.79
N TYR A 241 21.31 -17.76 -18.94
CA TYR A 241 21.15 -16.76 -20.00
C TYR A 241 21.77 -15.42 -19.60
N LYS A 242 22.41 -14.74 -20.56
CA LYS A 242 22.75 -13.32 -20.39
C LYS A 242 21.47 -12.49 -20.46
N THR A 243 21.49 -11.30 -19.86
CA THR A 243 20.30 -10.44 -19.79
C THR A 243 20.62 -9.02 -20.18
N TRP A 244 19.71 -8.39 -20.93
CA TRP A 244 19.74 -6.97 -21.25
C TRP A 244 18.38 -6.35 -20.91
N TRP A 245 18.35 -5.47 -19.92
CA TRP A 245 17.16 -4.72 -19.53
C TRP A 245 17.29 -3.29 -20.05
N SER A 246 16.50 -2.93 -21.05
CA SER A 246 16.51 -1.57 -21.60
C SER A 246 15.48 -0.68 -20.92
N THR A 247 15.89 0.54 -20.60
CA THR A 247 14.99 1.65 -20.24
C THR A 247 15.11 2.83 -21.20
N GLU A 248 16.08 2.76 -22.10
CA GLU A 248 16.41 3.76 -23.08
C GLU A 248 15.42 3.74 -24.25
N LEU A 249 15.05 4.93 -24.72
CA LEU A 249 14.37 5.08 -26.00
C LEU A 249 15.44 5.19 -27.09
N VAL A 250 15.64 4.12 -27.86
CA VAL A 250 16.74 3.99 -28.84
C VAL A 250 16.49 4.87 -30.08
N SER A 251 15.24 5.20 -30.38
CA SER A 251 14.88 6.12 -31.47
C SER A 251 13.98 7.25 -30.97
N ALA A 252 14.41 8.50 -31.19
CA ALA A 252 13.64 9.72 -30.88
C ALA A 252 12.63 10.11 -31.97
N TRP A 253 12.56 9.35 -33.08
CA TRP A 253 11.77 9.69 -34.26
C TRP A 253 10.45 8.90 -34.27
N ASP A 254 9.33 9.51 -33.87
CA ASP A 254 7.94 9.07 -34.15
C ASP A 254 7.54 7.60 -33.91
N LEU A 255 8.36 6.83 -33.18
CA LEU A 255 8.09 5.44 -32.84
C LEU A 255 7.38 5.40 -31.49
N GLU A 256 6.08 5.05 -31.51
CA GLU A 256 5.36 4.66 -30.30
C GLU A 256 6.16 3.60 -29.52
N ALA A 257 6.04 3.59 -28.19
CA ALA A 257 6.90 2.79 -27.30
C ALA A 257 7.05 1.30 -27.71
N ALA A 258 6.00 0.68 -28.26
CA ALA A 258 6.02 -0.71 -28.71
C ALA A 258 7.04 -0.99 -29.83
N TRP A 259 7.34 0.01 -30.66
CA TRP A 259 8.30 -0.10 -31.75
C TRP A 259 9.76 -0.10 -31.29
N ASN A 260 10.06 0.35 -30.06
CA ASN A 260 11.42 0.50 -29.54
C ASN A 260 12.21 -0.82 -29.52
N LYS A 261 11.53 -1.97 -29.45
CA LYS A 261 12.14 -3.30 -29.49
C LYS A 261 12.90 -3.58 -30.78
N ILE A 262 12.41 -3.07 -31.92
CA ILE A 262 12.98 -3.33 -33.25
C ILE A 262 14.36 -2.67 -33.42
N PRO A 263 14.53 -1.33 -33.24
CA PRO A 263 15.85 -0.70 -33.36
C PRO A 263 16.81 -1.18 -32.26
N LEU A 264 16.32 -1.48 -31.05
CA LEU A 264 17.16 -2.05 -29.99
C LEU A 264 17.75 -3.40 -30.41
N LEU A 265 16.92 -4.34 -30.88
CA LEU A 265 17.40 -5.65 -31.35
C LEU A 265 18.32 -5.52 -32.56
N TYR A 266 18.03 -4.60 -33.50
CA TYR A 266 18.90 -4.33 -34.64
C TYR A 266 20.31 -3.92 -34.21
N VAL A 267 20.43 -3.01 -33.23
CA VAL A 267 21.71 -2.55 -32.68
C VAL A 267 22.42 -3.67 -31.91
N LEU A 268 21.69 -4.38 -31.05
CA LEU A 268 22.26 -5.48 -30.26
C LEU A 268 22.79 -6.60 -31.16
N MET A 269 22.15 -6.88 -32.29
CA MET A 269 22.56 -7.91 -33.24
C MET A 269 23.75 -7.52 -34.12
N HIS A 270 24.32 -6.32 -33.97
CA HIS A 270 25.49 -5.91 -34.75
C HIS A 270 26.63 -6.97 -34.61
N PRO A 271 27.26 -7.41 -35.72
CA PRO A 271 28.31 -8.42 -35.67
C PRO A 271 29.45 -8.05 -34.72
N GLU A 272 29.83 -6.77 -34.72
CA GLU A 272 30.91 -6.21 -33.90
C GLU A 272 30.45 -5.73 -32.52
N SER A 273 29.21 -5.99 -32.12
CA SER A 273 28.71 -5.57 -30.80
C SER A 273 29.50 -6.28 -29.69
N PRO A 274 30.21 -5.53 -28.81
CA PRO A 274 31.02 -6.13 -27.75
C PRO A 274 30.15 -6.78 -26.67
N VAL A 275 28.92 -6.30 -26.47
CA VAL A 275 28.00 -6.78 -25.43
C VAL A 275 27.30 -8.08 -25.83
N THR A 276 27.14 -8.35 -27.12
CA THR A 276 26.53 -9.58 -27.65
C THR A 276 27.57 -10.49 -28.32
N GLN A 277 28.85 -10.33 -27.98
CA GLN A 277 29.89 -11.24 -28.46
C GLN A 277 29.64 -12.65 -27.92
N GLY A 278 29.72 -13.64 -28.82
CA GLY A 278 29.44 -15.04 -28.52
C GLY A 278 27.96 -15.40 -28.31
N ILE A 279 27.04 -14.43 -28.35
CA ILE A 279 25.60 -14.71 -28.29
C ILE A 279 25.11 -15.28 -29.62
N GLU A 280 24.39 -16.39 -29.56
CA GLU A 280 23.81 -17.08 -30.73
C GLU A 280 22.33 -16.76 -30.90
N TRP A 281 21.60 -16.63 -29.80
CA TRP A 281 20.16 -16.40 -29.80
C TRP A 281 19.78 -15.23 -28.90
N MET A 282 18.83 -14.43 -29.37
CA MET A 282 18.18 -13.36 -28.60
C MET A 282 16.74 -13.75 -28.31
N LEU A 283 16.38 -13.78 -27.03
CA LEU A 283 15.00 -13.98 -26.58
C LEU A 283 14.42 -12.62 -26.22
N TRP A 284 13.58 -12.07 -27.09
CA TRP A 284 12.77 -10.90 -26.75
C TRP A 284 11.61 -11.30 -25.86
N MET A 285 11.34 -10.50 -24.84
CA MET A 285 10.18 -10.66 -23.96
C MET A 285 9.65 -9.30 -23.51
N ASP A 286 8.36 -9.03 -23.73
CA ASP A 286 7.70 -7.81 -23.27
C ASP A 286 7.69 -7.72 -21.73
N ASP A 287 7.56 -6.51 -21.19
CA ASP A 287 7.51 -6.26 -19.75
C ASP A 287 6.30 -6.91 -19.07
N ASP A 288 5.17 -6.99 -19.78
CA ASP A 288 3.92 -7.61 -19.38
C ASP A 288 3.87 -9.14 -19.57
N ALA A 289 4.95 -9.77 -20.03
CA ALA A 289 5.07 -11.22 -20.11
C ALA A 289 5.88 -11.80 -18.95
N ILE A 290 5.48 -12.95 -18.42
CA ILE A 290 6.24 -13.67 -17.37
C ILE A 290 6.36 -15.16 -17.68
N PHE A 291 7.49 -15.75 -17.30
CA PHE A 291 7.68 -17.19 -17.30
C PHE A 291 6.82 -17.83 -16.21
N THR A 292 6.10 -18.87 -16.57
CA THR A 292 5.26 -19.64 -15.64
C THR A 292 5.70 -21.09 -15.49
N ASP A 293 6.43 -21.61 -16.47
CA ASP A 293 7.22 -22.83 -16.33
C ASP A 293 8.71 -22.44 -16.20
N MET A 294 9.22 -22.43 -14.98
CA MET A 294 10.62 -22.07 -14.70
C MET A 294 11.60 -23.18 -15.10
N ASN A 295 11.10 -24.37 -15.44
CA ASN A 295 11.89 -25.55 -15.77
C ASN A 295 12.02 -25.78 -17.28
N PHE A 296 11.16 -25.17 -18.10
CA PHE A 296 11.17 -25.31 -19.55
C PHE A 296 12.52 -24.92 -20.17
N THR A 297 12.93 -25.62 -21.23
CA THR A 297 14.10 -25.29 -22.05
C THR A 297 13.72 -25.35 -23.52
N PHE A 298 14.27 -24.45 -24.34
CA PHE A 298 14.01 -24.48 -25.77
C PHE A 298 14.72 -25.65 -26.46
N PRO A 299 14.11 -26.30 -27.45
CA PRO A 299 14.74 -27.35 -28.25
C PRO A 299 15.66 -26.74 -29.33
N PHE A 300 16.76 -26.12 -28.91
CA PHE A 300 17.67 -25.41 -29.82
C PHE A 300 18.26 -26.30 -30.92
N ASP A 301 18.53 -27.58 -30.62
CA ASP A 301 19.08 -28.53 -31.60
C ASP A 301 18.11 -28.77 -32.76
N ASP A 302 16.79 -28.82 -32.49
CA ASP A 302 15.76 -28.97 -33.53
C ASP A 302 15.69 -27.71 -34.42
N TYR A 303 15.85 -26.53 -33.82
CA TYR A 303 15.88 -25.25 -34.53
C TYR A 303 17.10 -25.14 -35.44
N ASP A 304 18.26 -25.64 -35.00
CA ASP A 304 19.48 -25.68 -35.80
C ASP A 304 19.37 -26.68 -36.95
N ALA A 305 18.90 -27.90 -36.67
CA ALA A 305 18.71 -28.95 -37.67
C ALA A 305 17.74 -28.50 -38.78
N SER A 306 16.74 -27.70 -38.43
CA SER A 306 15.75 -27.13 -39.35
C SER A 306 16.20 -25.81 -39.99
N GLY A 307 17.38 -25.29 -39.61
CA GLY A 307 17.91 -24.04 -40.14
C GLY A 307 17.07 -22.81 -39.81
N ILE A 308 16.34 -22.81 -38.69
CA ILE A 308 15.42 -21.75 -38.28
C ILE A 308 16.20 -20.58 -37.66
N ASN A 309 15.75 -19.36 -37.97
CA ASN A 309 16.31 -18.12 -37.44
C ASN A 309 15.32 -17.30 -36.60
N LEU A 310 14.01 -17.42 -36.85
CA LEU A 310 12.96 -16.79 -36.04
C LEU A 310 12.01 -17.87 -35.53
N VAL A 311 11.84 -17.95 -34.21
CA VAL A 311 10.80 -18.76 -33.55
C VAL A 311 9.84 -17.82 -32.85
N ILE A 312 8.56 -17.90 -33.20
CA ILE A 312 7.52 -17.00 -32.67
C ILE A 312 6.19 -17.75 -32.58
N TRP A 313 5.39 -17.47 -31.56
CA TRP A 313 4.07 -18.09 -31.44
C TRP A 313 3.15 -17.62 -32.58
N GLY A 314 2.45 -18.55 -33.25
CA GLY A 314 1.47 -18.20 -34.27
C GLY A 314 0.95 -19.35 -35.13
N ASP A 315 0.10 -19.02 -36.10
CA ASP A 315 -0.50 -19.95 -37.07
C ASP A 315 -0.02 -19.65 -38.51
N PRO A 316 0.63 -20.61 -39.19
CA PRO A 316 1.14 -20.42 -40.55
C PRO A 316 0.10 -20.01 -41.59
N GLN A 317 -1.13 -20.48 -41.50
CA GLN A 317 -2.18 -20.14 -42.46
C GLN A 317 -2.61 -18.69 -42.27
N ARG A 318 -2.81 -18.28 -41.01
CA ARG A 318 -3.20 -16.91 -40.66
C ARG A 318 -2.13 -15.89 -41.05
N VAL A 319 -0.85 -16.20 -40.82
CA VAL A 319 0.26 -15.30 -41.15
C VAL A 319 0.55 -15.28 -42.66
N PHE A 320 0.96 -16.41 -43.24
CA PHE A 320 1.49 -16.42 -44.61
C PHE A 320 0.40 -16.31 -45.68
N ARG A 321 -0.81 -16.84 -45.44
CA ARG A 321 -1.91 -16.76 -46.42
C ARG A 321 -2.91 -15.66 -46.07
N GLY A 322 -3.21 -15.45 -44.79
CA GLY A 322 -4.29 -14.57 -44.34
C GLY A 322 -3.90 -13.11 -44.06
N ASN A 323 -2.61 -12.79 -43.92
CA ASN A 323 -2.15 -11.48 -43.43
C ASN A 323 -2.85 -11.03 -42.14
N ASP A 324 -3.13 -11.98 -41.25
CA ASP A 324 -3.88 -11.74 -40.02
C ASP A 324 -2.92 -11.29 -38.92
N VAL A 325 -3.10 -10.05 -38.45
CA VAL A 325 -2.26 -9.44 -37.40
C VAL A 325 -2.33 -10.21 -36.07
N GLN A 326 -3.41 -10.96 -35.82
CA GLN A 326 -3.53 -11.85 -34.66
C GLN A 326 -3.05 -13.28 -34.96
N GLY A 327 -2.50 -13.51 -36.15
CA GLY A 327 -1.91 -14.78 -36.58
C GLY A 327 -0.59 -15.09 -35.89
N LEU A 328 0.09 -14.09 -35.32
CA LEU A 328 1.30 -14.23 -34.50
C LEU A 328 1.29 -13.25 -33.33
N ASN A 329 2.22 -13.40 -32.39
CA ASN A 329 2.40 -12.45 -31.29
C ASN A 329 3.88 -12.03 -31.11
N THR A 330 4.16 -10.73 -31.10
CA THR A 330 5.53 -10.15 -30.99
C THR A 330 5.96 -9.77 -29.58
N GLY A 331 5.24 -10.23 -28.56
CA GLY A 331 5.60 -10.04 -27.17
C GLY A 331 6.60 -11.05 -26.64
N VAL A 332 6.73 -12.22 -27.28
CA VAL A 332 7.75 -13.22 -26.94
C VAL A 332 8.21 -13.91 -28.22
N PHE A 333 9.50 -13.78 -28.56
CA PHE A 333 10.07 -14.46 -29.72
C PHE A 333 11.57 -14.68 -29.56
N LEU A 334 12.07 -15.69 -30.25
CA LEU A 334 13.47 -16.06 -30.29
C LEU A 334 14.04 -15.73 -31.67
N LEU A 335 15.17 -15.03 -31.72
CA LEU A 335 15.79 -14.56 -32.95
C LEU A 335 17.27 -14.93 -32.96
N ARG A 336 17.73 -15.65 -33.99
CA ARG A 336 19.15 -16.00 -34.14
C ARG A 336 19.94 -14.73 -34.44
N LYS A 337 21.05 -14.50 -33.74
CA LYS A 337 21.96 -13.39 -34.04
C LYS A 337 22.68 -13.66 -35.36
N CYS A 338 22.16 -13.14 -36.46
CA CYS A 338 22.74 -13.27 -37.79
C CYS A 338 22.29 -12.15 -38.72
N GLU A 339 22.96 -12.00 -39.86
CA GLU A 339 22.63 -10.97 -40.86
C GLU A 339 21.20 -11.09 -41.39
N TRP A 340 20.70 -12.32 -41.58
CA TRP A 340 19.30 -12.55 -41.98
C TRP A 340 18.30 -11.90 -41.00
N SER A 341 18.52 -12.10 -39.69
CA SER A 341 17.67 -11.53 -38.66
C SER A 341 17.78 -10.01 -38.58
N ARG A 342 18.99 -9.47 -38.79
CA ARG A 342 19.23 -8.03 -38.82
C ARG A 342 18.50 -7.37 -40.00
N GLN A 343 18.51 -8.01 -41.17
CA GLN A 343 17.78 -7.56 -42.35
C GLN A 343 16.27 -7.61 -42.14
N LEU A 344 15.75 -8.68 -41.50
CA LEU A 344 14.32 -8.75 -41.15
C LEU A 344 13.91 -7.58 -40.24
N MET A 345 14.70 -7.27 -39.20
CA MET A 345 14.42 -6.12 -38.33
C MET A 345 14.47 -4.79 -39.08
N ALA A 346 15.39 -4.62 -40.04
CA ALA A 346 15.46 -3.42 -40.88
C ALA A 346 14.21 -3.24 -41.76
N GLU A 347 13.70 -4.34 -42.33
CA GLU A 347 12.49 -4.34 -43.17
C GLU A 347 11.24 -4.01 -42.35
N VAL A 348 11.14 -4.58 -41.14
CA VAL A 348 10.08 -4.22 -40.19
C VAL A 348 10.20 -2.75 -39.77
N ALA A 349 11.42 -2.28 -39.45
CA ALA A 349 11.66 -0.89 -39.07
C ALA A 349 11.35 0.11 -40.19
N ALA A 350 11.54 -0.25 -41.46
CA ALA A 350 11.18 0.61 -42.60
C ALA A 350 9.69 0.97 -42.58
N LEU A 351 8.83 0.02 -42.18
CA LEU A 351 7.39 0.23 -42.04
C LEU A 351 7.00 1.12 -40.86
N ALA A 352 7.95 1.49 -40.03
CA ALA A 352 7.70 2.36 -38.90
C ALA A 352 7.58 3.85 -39.33
N THR A 353 8.01 4.18 -40.55
CA THR A 353 7.92 5.55 -41.11
C THR A 353 6.48 5.92 -41.47
N PRO A 354 5.92 7.06 -41.00
CA PRO A 354 4.53 7.45 -41.26
C PRO A 354 4.13 7.54 -42.75
N SER A 355 5.06 7.92 -43.64
CA SER A 355 4.83 7.93 -45.09
C SER A 355 4.59 6.53 -45.65
N ILE A 356 5.33 5.54 -45.16
CA ILE A 356 5.23 4.14 -45.57
C ILE A 356 4.02 3.47 -44.91
N ARG A 357 3.75 3.72 -43.62
CA ARG A 357 2.55 3.21 -42.91
C ARG A 357 1.24 3.51 -43.65
N ARG A 358 1.12 4.71 -44.24
CA ARG A 358 -0.08 5.12 -44.98
C ARG A 358 -0.30 4.33 -46.27
N GLN A 359 0.76 3.75 -46.84
CA GLN A 359 0.70 2.97 -48.09
C GLN A 359 0.35 1.48 -47.85
N VAL A 360 0.54 0.98 -46.62
CA VAL A 360 0.47 -0.44 -46.27
C VAL A 360 -0.92 -0.87 -45.72
N GLY A 361 -1.88 0.06 -45.65
CA GLY A 361 -3.24 -0.18 -45.18
C GLY A 361 -3.47 0.15 -43.70
N ASN A 362 -4.73 0.14 -43.27
CA ASN A 362 -5.19 0.46 -41.91
C ASN A 362 -5.04 1.94 -41.44
N GLN A 363 -5.24 2.91 -42.35
CA GLN A 363 -5.20 4.36 -42.06
C GLN A 363 -3.92 4.85 -41.36
N GLY A 364 -2.79 4.13 -41.51
CA GLY A 364 -1.51 4.53 -40.92
C GLY A 364 -1.27 4.07 -39.47
N LYS A 365 -2.15 3.25 -38.88
CA LYS A 365 -2.02 2.70 -37.52
C LYS A 365 -1.61 1.23 -37.56
N ILE A 366 -0.33 0.97 -37.84
CA ILE A 366 0.26 -0.37 -37.79
C ILE A 366 1.23 -0.41 -36.61
N ALA A 367 0.98 -1.30 -35.65
CA ALA A 367 1.92 -1.66 -34.59
C ALA A 367 2.97 -2.64 -35.13
N GLU A 368 4.07 -2.86 -34.39
CA GLU A 368 5.18 -3.71 -34.81
C GLU A 368 4.75 -5.16 -35.11
N GLN A 369 3.76 -5.69 -34.38
CA GLN A 369 3.17 -7.01 -34.64
C GLN A 369 2.55 -7.10 -36.04
N GLY A 370 1.76 -6.08 -36.40
CA GLY A 370 1.13 -6.00 -37.72
C GLY A 370 2.15 -5.77 -38.82
N ALA A 371 3.19 -5.01 -38.55
CA ALA A 371 4.29 -4.79 -39.49
C ALA A 371 5.06 -6.08 -39.78
N LEU A 372 5.42 -6.86 -38.75
CA LEU A 372 6.07 -8.16 -38.94
C LEU A 372 5.16 -9.12 -39.73
N THR A 373 3.87 -9.20 -39.37
CA THR A 373 2.89 -10.02 -40.09
C THR A 373 2.85 -9.65 -41.58
N TRP A 374 2.78 -8.36 -41.88
CA TRP A 374 2.74 -7.87 -43.26
C TRP A 374 4.03 -8.19 -44.02
N VAL A 375 5.21 -8.04 -43.41
CA VAL A 375 6.50 -8.38 -44.04
C VAL A 375 6.54 -9.89 -44.36
N LEU A 376 6.16 -10.73 -43.40
CA LEU A 376 6.14 -12.19 -43.59
C LEU A 376 5.14 -12.63 -44.66
N HIS A 377 3.97 -11.97 -44.75
CA HIS A 377 2.97 -12.25 -45.78
C HIS A 377 3.42 -11.75 -47.17
N SER A 378 3.69 -10.46 -47.30
CA SER A 378 4.01 -9.81 -48.59
C SER A 378 5.31 -10.32 -49.21
N GLN A 379 6.26 -10.76 -48.39
CA GLN A 379 7.55 -11.30 -48.81
C GLN A 379 7.70 -12.78 -48.40
N THR A 380 6.61 -13.56 -48.47
CA THR A 380 6.59 -14.98 -48.04
C THR A 380 7.76 -15.79 -48.61
N GLY A 381 8.05 -15.67 -49.90
CA GLY A 381 9.14 -16.40 -50.55
C GLY A 381 10.55 -16.04 -50.06
N LYS A 382 10.73 -14.89 -49.41
CA LYS A 382 12.02 -14.44 -48.87
C LYS A 382 12.25 -14.93 -47.44
N TRP A 383 11.20 -14.98 -46.61
CA TRP A 383 11.35 -15.18 -45.16
C TRP A 383 10.90 -16.55 -44.65
N LYS A 384 9.86 -17.15 -45.25
CA LYS A 384 9.13 -18.29 -44.68
C LYS A 384 10.02 -19.47 -44.27
N ASP A 385 11.00 -19.83 -45.08
CA ASP A 385 11.81 -21.05 -44.88
C ASP A 385 12.71 -21.00 -43.63
N ARG A 386 12.87 -19.82 -43.02
CA ARG A 386 13.69 -19.60 -41.81
C ARG A 386 12.84 -19.20 -40.59
N VAL A 387 11.50 -19.22 -40.72
CA VAL A 387 10.55 -18.81 -39.67
C VAL A 387 9.76 -20.02 -39.19
N LEU A 388 9.82 -20.30 -37.88
CA LEU A 388 8.98 -21.27 -37.20
C LEU A 388 7.87 -20.54 -36.44
N LEU A 389 6.62 -20.84 -36.81
CA LEU A 389 5.43 -20.44 -36.05
C LEU A 389 5.10 -21.55 -35.04
N GLU A 390 5.53 -21.35 -33.80
CA GLU A 390 5.57 -22.36 -32.73
C GLU A 390 4.18 -22.63 -32.13
N ARG A 391 3.85 -23.91 -31.98
CA ARG A 391 2.55 -24.41 -31.48
C ARG A 391 2.67 -25.64 -30.58
N ASN A 392 3.87 -26.20 -30.38
CA ASN A 392 4.07 -27.41 -29.57
C ASN A 392 3.99 -27.14 -28.06
N PHE A 393 4.30 -25.90 -27.66
CA PHE A 393 4.17 -25.40 -26.30
C PHE A 393 3.63 -23.96 -26.32
N THR A 394 3.12 -23.51 -25.16
CA THR A 394 2.56 -22.16 -25.01
C THR A 394 3.68 -21.12 -24.90
N MET A 395 4.28 -20.77 -26.04
CA MET A 395 5.28 -19.71 -26.11
C MET A 395 4.71 -18.32 -25.80
N ASN A 396 3.42 -18.12 -26.07
CA ASN A 396 2.68 -16.92 -25.67
C ASN A 396 1.25 -17.28 -25.26
N GLY A 397 0.97 -17.29 -23.95
CA GLY A 397 -0.35 -17.59 -23.41
C GLY A 397 -1.12 -16.34 -23.03
N ASN A 398 -2.36 -16.19 -23.50
CA ASN A 398 -3.22 -15.08 -23.08
C ASN A 398 -3.66 -15.26 -21.63
N TRP A 399 -3.31 -14.32 -20.75
CA TRP A 399 -3.62 -14.36 -19.32
C TRP A 399 -5.10 -14.63 -18.99
N MET A 400 -6.02 -14.16 -19.83
CA MET A 400 -7.46 -14.34 -19.61
C MET A 400 -7.86 -15.82 -19.62
N ASP A 401 -7.16 -16.65 -20.38
CA ASP A 401 -7.42 -18.08 -20.46
C ASP A 401 -6.93 -18.85 -19.22
N TYR A 402 -5.96 -18.31 -18.51
CA TYR A 402 -5.31 -18.97 -17.35
C TYR A 402 -5.78 -18.43 -16.00
N TYR A 403 -6.40 -17.24 -15.95
CA TYR A 403 -6.88 -16.64 -14.70
C TYR A 403 -7.82 -17.57 -13.92
N GLY A 404 -7.55 -17.79 -12.63
CA GLY A 404 -8.32 -18.67 -11.75
C GLY A 404 -8.14 -20.17 -12.00
N LYS A 405 -7.18 -20.57 -12.86
CA LYS A 405 -6.87 -21.97 -13.15
C LYS A 405 -5.60 -22.47 -12.47
N TRP A 406 -4.99 -21.68 -11.59
CA TRP A 406 -3.76 -22.08 -10.91
C TRP A 406 -4.09 -22.78 -9.59
N THR A 407 -3.34 -23.82 -9.25
CA THR A 407 -3.41 -24.47 -7.94
C THR A 407 -2.05 -24.43 -7.30
N LYS A 408 -1.97 -23.86 -6.10
CA LYS A 408 -0.73 -23.73 -5.37
C LYS A 408 -0.05 -25.07 -5.15
N GLY A 409 1.21 -25.19 -5.56
CA GLY A 409 2.00 -26.41 -5.43
C GLY A 409 1.61 -27.54 -6.38
N ALA A 410 0.67 -27.33 -7.30
CA ALA A 410 0.33 -28.29 -8.33
C ALA A 410 1.38 -28.31 -9.46
N ARG A 411 1.44 -29.43 -10.19
CA ARG A 411 2.30 -29.60 -11.38
C ARG A 411 1.54 -29.40 -12.70
N SER A 412 0.26 -29.03 -12.62
CA SER A 412 -0.65 -28.84 -13.76
C SER A 412 -1.69 -27.78 -13.39
N LEU A 413 -2.39 -27.27 -14.39
CA LEU A 413 -3.53 -26.37 -14.20
C LEU A 413 -4.70 -27.10 -13.52
N ALA A 414 -5.53 -26.35 -12.80
CA ALA A 414 -6.74 -26.83 -12.14
C ALA A 414 -7.82 -27.23 -13.16
N ALA A 415 -7.81 -26.60 -14.33
CA ALA A 415 -8.70 -26.88 -15.45
C ALA A 415 -7.91 -26.71 -16.77
N PRO A 416 -8.19 -27.54 -17.79
CA PRO A 416 -7.50 -27.45 -19.07
C PRO A 416 -7.78 -26.12 -19.79
N VAL A 417 -6.80 -25.67 -20.55
CA VAL A 417 -6.89 -24.56 -21.52
C VAL A 417 -6.72 -25.17 -22.90
N TRP A 418 -7.73 -25.02 -23.75
CA TRP A 418 -7.76 -25.62 -25.10
C TRP A 418 -7.47 -27.14 -25.11
N GLY A 419 -7.95 -27.85 -24.08
CA GLY A 419 -7.75 -29.29 -23.90
C GLY A 419 -6.42 -29.69 -23.26
N ASP A 420 -5.54 -28.74 -22.97
CA ASP A 420 -4.23 -28.98 -22.35
C ASP A 420 -4.21 -28.54 -20.89
N SER A 421 -3.74 -29.41 -19.99
CA SER A 421 -3.60 -29.10 -18.56
C SER A 421 -2.15 -28.79 -18.15
N ARG A 422 -1.20 -28.83 -19.09
CA ARG A 422 0.20 -28.47 -18.85
C ARG A 422 0.32 -27.00 -18.45
N ILE A 423 1.35 -26.70 -17.68
CA ILE A 423 1.70 -25.33 -17.31
C ILE A 423 2.14 -24.61 -18.60
N PRO A 424 1.60 -23.42 -18.92
CA PRO A 424 2.08 -22.67 -20.07
C PRO A 424 3.52 -22.21 -19.81
N PHE A 425 4.35 -22.17 -20.84
CA PHE A 425 5.73 -21.70 -20.69
C PHE A 425 5.74 -20.21 -20.31
N VAL A 426 5.02 -19.38 -21.06
CA VAL A 426 4.86 -17.95 -20.79
C VAL A 426 3.40 -17.56 -20.79
N VAL A 427 3.05 -16.65 -19.87
CA VAL A 427 1.77 -15.93 -19.88
C VAL A 427 2.05 -14.45 -20.14
N GLN A 428 1.39 -13.89 -21.16
CA GLN A 428 1.44 -12.48 -21.49
C GLN A 428 0.15 -11.79 -21.05
N TYR A 429 0.32 -10.64 -20.40
CA TYR A 429 -0.76 -9.79 -19.91
C TYR A 429 -1.15 -8.72 -20.93
N ALA A 430 -1.28 -9.13 -22.20
CA ALA A 430 -1.68 -8.26 -23.28
C ALA A 430 -3.00 -7.54 -22.94
N GLY A 431 -3.02 -6.23 -23.18
CA GLY A 431 -4.15 -5.36 -22.83
C GLY A 431 -4.20 -4.91 -21.37
N CYS A 432 -3.40 -5.49 -20.46
CA CYS A 432 -3.25 -5.00 -19.10
C CYS A 432 -2.17 -3.91 -19.05
N GLN A 433 -2.55 -2.64 -19.19
CA GLN A 433 -1.64 -1.51 -19.04
C GLN A 433 -1.34 -1.23 -17.56
N MET A 434 -0.79 -2.21 -16.84
CA MET A 434 -0.62 -2.18 -15.37
C MET A 434 0.24 -1.00 -14.89
N CYS A 435 1.17 -0.54 -15.73
CA CYS A 435 1.97 0.65 -15.45
C CYS A 435 1.18 1.97 -15.58
N ARG A 436 0.20 2.03 -16.48
CA ARG A 436 -0.65 3.21 -16.69
C ARG A 436 -1.95 3.20 -15.88
N GLY A 437 -2.32 2.03 -15.33
CA GLY A 437 -3.51 1.85 -14.51
C GLY A 437 -4.80 1.64 -15.31
N HIS A 438 -4.75 1.12 -16.53
CA HIS A 438 -5.93 0.87 -17.38
C HIS A 438 -5.93 -0.55 -17.98
N SER A 439 -7.10 -1.05 -18.36
CA SER A 439 -7.26 -2.23 -19.22
C SER A 439 -7.64 -1.84 -20.64
N GLU A 440 -7.38 -2.70 -21.62
CA GLU A 440 -7.58 -2.52 -23.08
C GLU A 440 -8.94 -1.91 -23.48
N ASN A 441 -9.99 -2.13 -22.68
CA ASN A 441 -11.34 -1.59 -22.91
C ASN A 441 -11.54 -0.11 -22.47
N GLY A 442 -10.46 0.65 -22.29
CA GLY A 442 -10.47 2.13 -22.41
C GLY A 442 -11.30 2.92 -21.41
N SER A 443 -11.91 2.31 -20.40
CA SER A 443 -12.54 3.03 -19.29
C SER A 443 -11.64 2.97 -18.07
N TRP A 444 -11.48 4.10 -17.39
CA TRP A 444 -10.90 4.21 -16.04
C TRP A 444 -11.65 3.36 -14.98
N HIS A 445 -12.62 2.54 -15.38
CA HIS A 445 -13.53 1.82 -14.50
C HIS A 445 -12.90 0.46 -14.11
N ASP A 446 -12.01 0.54 -13.12
CA ASP A 446 -11.63 -0.38 -12.04
C ASP A 446 -11.68 -1.93 -12.20
N HIS A 447 -12.70 -2.53 -12.82
CA HIS A 447 -12.84 -4.00 -12.78
C HIS A 447 -11.82 -4.75 -13.64
N GLY A 448 -11.37 -4.16 -14.75
CA GLY A 448 -10.37 -4.78 -15.64
C GLY A 448 -8.97 -4.81 -15.02
N VAL A 449 -8.57 -3.73 -14.36
CA VAL A 449 -7.23 -3.57 -13.76
C VAL A 449 -7.06 -4.47 -12.53
N LYS A 450 -8.08 -4.57 -11.67
CA LYS A 450 -8.09 -5.52 -10.55
C LYS A 450 -7.86 -6.96 -10.99
N LYS A 451 -8.58 -7.35 -12.05
CA LYS A 451 -8.50 -8.69 -12.63
C LYS A 451 -7.10 -8.95 -13.19
N CYS A 452 -6.54 -7.98 -13.92
CA CYS A 452 -5.15 -8.02 -14.38
C CYS A 452 -4.15 -8.22 -13.23
N HIS A 453 -4.25 -7.42 -12.16
CA HIS A 453 -3.36 -7.52 -11.00
C HIS A 453 -3.47 -8.86 -10.28
N SER A 454 -4.70 -9.35 -10.09
CA SER A 454 -4.95 -10.61 -9.38
C SER A 454 -4.46 -11.80 -10.21
N ALA A 455 -4.73 -11.79 -11.51
CA ALA A 455 -4.22 -12.79 -12.45
C ALA A 455 -2.69 -12.80 -12.49
N PHE A 456 -2.07 -11.60 -12.55
CA PHE A 456 -0.62 -11.47 -12.51
C PHE A 456 -0.02 -12.09 -11.26
N LEU A 457 -0.52 -11.74 -10.08
CA LEU A 457 0.00 -12.27 -8.82
C LEU A 457 -0.19 -13.78 -8.72
N GLU A 458 -1.32 -14.31 -9.22
CA GLU A 458 -1.59 -15.74 -9.24
C GLU A 458 -0.53 -16.49 -10.08
N ALA A 459 -0.32 -16.08 -11.33
CA ALA A 459 0.68 -16.71 -12.19
C ALA A 459 2.12 -16.47 -11.70
N TYR A 460 2.42 -15.25 -11.24
CA TYR A 460 3.74 -14.88 -10.74
C TYR A 460 4.12 -15.68 -9.49
N THR A 461 3.23 -15.78 -8.49
CA THR A 461 3.52 -16.53 -7.26
C THR A 461 3.60 -18.03 -7.53
N PHE A 462 2.82 -18.56 -8.48
CA PHE A 462 2.96 -19.94 -8.95
C PHE A 462 4.36 -20.20 -9.53
N ALA A 463 4.86 -19.29 -10.36
CA ALA A 463 6.18 -19.38 -10.97
C ALA A 463 7.30 -19.19 -9.94
N ASP A 464 7.23 -18.17 -9.09
CA ASP A 464 8.26 -17.86 -8.09
C ASP A 464 8.33 -18.98 -7.03
N ASP A 465 7.24 -19.67 -6.72
CA ASP A 465 7.26 -20.85 -5.84
C ASP A 465 8.14 -21.99 -6.42
N GLN A 466 8.26 -22.14 -7.75
CA GLN A 466 9.18 -23.12 -8.35
C GLN A 466 10.64 -22.79 -8.07
N VAL A 467 10.96 -21.50 -7.92
CA VAL A 467 12.30 -21.00 -7.53
C VAL A 467 12.50 -21.07 -6.02
N LEU A 468 11.55 -20.52 -5.25
CA LEU A 468 11.63 -20.43 -3.79
C LEU A 468 11.69 -21.80 -3.13
N ASN A 469 11.03 -22.81 -3.70
CA ASN A 469 11.06 -24.16 -3.17
C ASN A 469 12.48 -24.74 -3.11
N ALA A 470 13.36 -24.34 -4.04
CA ALA A 470 14.76 -24.78 -4.06
C ALA A 470 15.57 -24.27 -2.86
N ILE A 471 15.13 -23.16 -2.24
CA ILE A 471 15.73 -22.60 -1.02
C ILE A 471 14.86 -22.80 0.21
N GLY A 472 13.88 -23.71 0.15
CA GLY A 472 13.03 -24.07 1.29
C GLY A 472 12.02 -22.99 1.69
N LEU A 473 11.64 -22.10 0.77
CA LEU A 473 10.62 -21.07 0.94
C LEU A 473 9.45 -21.30 -0.03
N ARG A 474 8.31 -20.69 0.28
CA ARG A 474 7.14 -20.55 -0.61
C ARG A 474 6.32 -19.35 -0.22
N HIS A 475 5.50 -18.83 -1.12
CA HIS A 475 4.55 -17.76 -0.81
C HIS A 475 3.55 -18.17 0.28
N LEU A 476 2.87 -17.22 0.92
CA LEU A 476 1.78 -17.48 1.86
C LEU A 476 0.51 -17.92 1.12
N SER A 477 0.09 -17.17 0.10
CA SER A 477 -1.03 -17.45 -0.80
C SER A 477 -0.70 -16.98 -2.22
N MET A 478 -1.62 -17.18 -3.16
CA MET A 478 -1.45 -16.77 -4.56
C MET A 478 -1.65 -15.25 -4.76
N GLU A 479 -2.11 -14.53 -3.73
CA GLU A 479 -2.44 -13.10 -3.80
C GLU A 479 -1.38 -12.20 -3.16
N THR A 480 -0.31 -12.76 -2.61
CA THR A 480 0.70 -12.01 -1.85
C THR A 480 2.12 -12.47 -2.16
N HIS A 481 3.04 -11.51 -2.27
CA HIS A 481 4.47 -11.78 -2.43
C HIS A 481 5.16 -12.18 -1.11
N LEU A 482 4.43 -12.19 0.00
CA LEU A 482 4.97 -12.65 1.28
C LEU A 482 5.25 -14.14 1.26
N VAL A 483 6.33 -14.55 1.93
CA VAL A 483 6.82 -15.93 1.95
C VAL A 483 6.87 -16.52 3.36
N ARG A 484 6.92 -17.84 3.43
CA ARG A 484 7.18 -18.63 4.64
C ARG A 484 8.09 -19.80 4.30
N ALA A 485 8.71 -20.37 5.33
CA ALA A 485 9.46 -21.60 5.18
C ALA A 485 8.55 -22.79 4.82
N ASN A 486 9.07 -23.68 3.97
CA ASN A 486 8.42 -24.93 3.59
C ASN A 486 8.33 -25.88 4.78
N PRO A 487 7.15 -26.45 5.10
CA PRO A 487 7.03 -27.45 6.17
C PRO A 487 8.05 -28.56 6.01
N GLY A 488 8.76 -28.87 7.09
CA GLY A 488 9.83 -29.88 7.10
C GLY A 488 11.21 -29.38 6.66
N SER A 489 11.35 -28.20 6.06
CA SER A 489 12.67 -27.64 5.68
C SER A 489 13.49 -27.23 6.91
N GLU A 490 14.81 -27.12 6.77
CA GLU A 490 15.70 -26.64 7.84
C GLU A 490 15.29 -25.22 8.30
N LEU A 491 14.95 -24.34 7.35
CA LEU A 491 14.44 -23.01 7.65
C LEU A 491 13.17 -23.06 8.50
N TYR A 492 12.27 -24.00 8.22
CA TYR A 492 11.04 -24.17 8.99
C TYR A 492 11.33 -24.65 10.41
N GLN A 493 12.22 -25.63 10.58
CA GLN A 493 12.63 -26.11 11.90
C GLN A 493 13.36 -25.02 12.70
N ARG A 494 14.19 -24.21 12.06
CA ARG A 494 14.85 -23.05 12.68
C ARG A 494 13.83 -22.00 13.09
N HIS A 495 12.88 -21.69 12.20
CA HIS A 495 11.81 -20.74 12.49
C HIS A 495 10.97 -21.20 13.68
N GLN A 496 10.52 -22.46 13.71
CA GLN A 496 9.79 -23.04 14.85
C GLN A 496 10.58 -22.94 16.16
N ARG A 497 11.89 -23.22 16.14
CA ARG A 497 12.74 -23.08 17.34
C ARG A 497 12.80 -21.64 17.85
N MET A 498 12.89 -20.65 16.95
CA MET A 498 12.91 -19.23 17.30
C MET A 498 11.55 -18.72 17.78
N THR A 499 10.45 -19.25 17.24
CA THR A 499 9.10 -18.78 17.55
C THR A 499 8.39 -19.60 18.63
N ARG A 500 8.99 -20.67 19.16
CA ARG A 500 8.40 -21.51 20.23
C ARG A 500 8.02 -20.75 21.50
N CYS A 501 8.66 -19.61 21.73
CA CYS A 501 8.43 -18.73 22.88
C CYS A 501 7.51 -17.55 22.55
N LEU A 502 7.05 -17.44 21.29
CA LEU A 502 6.06 -16.46 20.87
C LEU A 502 4.65 -17.08 20.98
N PRO A 503 3.59 -16.26 20.85
CA PRO A 503 2.22 -16.76 20.87
C PRO A 503 1.94 -17.78 19.76
N SER A 504 1.36 -18.90 20.17
CA SER A 504 0.81 -19.94 19.28
C SER A 504 -0.64 -19.66 18.89
N PHE A 505 -1.31 -18.71 19.55
CA PHE A 505 -2.60 -18.20 19.11
C PHE A 505 -2.75 -16.69 19.35
N LEU A 506 -3.58 -16.04 18.53
CA LEU A 506 -3.89 -14.62 18.60
C LEU A 506 -5.41 -14.45 18.66
N VAL A 507 -5.92 -13.78 19.69
CA VAL A 507 -7.30 -13.27 19.72
C VAL A 507 -7.27 -11.85 19.17
N ILE A 508 -7.67 -11.71 17.91
CA ILE A 508 -7.35 -10.52 17.11
C ILE A 508 -8.40 -9.42 17.19
N GLY A 509 -9.55 -9.69 17.80
CA GLY A 509 -10.66 -8.76 17.80
C GLY A 509 -11.99 -9.42 18.09
N THR A 510 -13.08 -8.67 17.96
CA THR A 510 -13.15 -7.25 17.61
C THR A 510 -13.11 -6.37 18.87
N GLN A 511 -12.62 -5.14 18.75
CA GLN A 511 -12.76 -4.15 19.83
C GLN A 511 -14.25 -4.02 20.19
N LYS A 512 -14.57 -4.03 21.49
CA LYS A 512 -15.95 -4.04 22.03
C LYS A 512 -16.75 -5.34 21.79
N GLY A 513 -16.07 -6.41 21.37
CA GLY A 513 -16.60 -7.79 21.28
C GLY A 513 -16.30 -8.69 22.48
N GLY A 514 -15.90 -8.14 23.64
CA GLY A 514 -15.64 -8.95 24.83
C GLY A 514 -14.23 -9.58 24.91
N THR A 515 -13.27 -9.07 24.13
CA THR A 515 -11.87 -9.53 24.15
C THR A 515 -11.21 -9.39 25.53
N SER A 516 -11.53 -8.35 26.29
CA SER A 516 -11.01 -8.19 27.67
C SER A 516 -11.53 -9.27 28.62
N SER A 517 -12.83 -9.61 28.56
CA SER A 517 -13.39 -10.71 29.34
C SER A 517 -12.76 -12.05 28.96
N PHE A 518 -12.53 -12.28 27.66
CA PHE A 518 -11.87 -13.50 27.18
C PHE A 518 -10.41 -13.58 27.64
N HIS A 519 -9.65 -12.49 27.57
CA HIS A 519 -8.29 -12.42 28.12
C HIS A 519 -8.25 -12.71 29.62
N TRP A 520 -9.16 -12.09 30.38
CA TRP A 520 -9.27 -12.27 31.82
C TRP A 520 -9.54 -13.73 32.19
N LEU A 521 -10.47 -14.37 31.49
CA LEU A 521 -10.77 -15.80 31.63
C LEU A 521 -9.52 -16.68 31.46
N LEU A 522 -8.71 -16.40 30.44
CA LEU A 522 -7.47 -17.14 30.19
C LEU A 522 -6.41 -16.86 31.26
N LYS A 523 -6.32 -15.60 31.73
CA LYS A 523 -5.36 -15.17 32.75
C LYS A 523 -5.65 -15.81 34.11
N GLU A 524 -6.92 -15.92 34.49
CA GLU A 524 -7.38 -16.53 35.74
C GLU A 524 -7.32 -18.06 35.76
N GLY A 525 -6.80 -18.68 34.70
CA GLY A 525 -6.48 -20.11 34.71
C GLY A 525 -7.60 -21.03 34.23
N TRP A 526 -8.44 -20.58 33.28
CA TRP A 526 -9.38 -21.47 32.57
C TRP A 526 -8.73 -22.77 32.08
N SER A 527 -7.45 -22.71 31.70
CA SER A 527 -6.61 -23.90 31.51
C SER A 527 -5.21 -23.64 32.08
N SER A 528 -4.71 -24.59 32.89
CA SER A 528 -3.35 -24.52 33.44
C SER A 528 -2.25 -24.61 32.38
N ARG A 529 -2.59 -25.08 31.17
CA ARG A 529 -1.69 -25.20 30.01
C ARG A 529 -1.54 -23.92 29.22
N ILE A 530 -2.38 -22.91 29.47
CA ILE A 530 -2.36 -21.65 28.73
C ILE A 530 -1.64 -20.57 29.53
N GLN A 531 -0.95 -19.70 28.80
CA GLN A 531 -0.38 -18.48 29.32
C GLN A 531 -0.68 -17.32 28.37
N VAL A 532 -1.29 -16.27 28.89
CA VAL A 532 -1.39 -14.99 28.18
C VAL A 532 -0.26 -14.05 28.59
N ASN A 533 -0.10 -12.98 27.84
CA ASN A 533 0.96 -11.99 28.04
C ASN A 533 0.97 -11.37 29.45
N ASN A 534 2.18 -11.02 29.89
CA ASN A 534 2.43 -10.26 31.11
C ASN A 534 2.24 -8.74 30.87
N GLY A 535 1.90 -8.02 31.94
CA GLY A 535 1.70 -6.57 31.91
C GLY A 535 0.39 -6.15 31.24
N GLU A 536 0.44 -5.10 30.40
CA GLU A 536 -0.75 -4.60 29.68
C GLU A 536 -1.36 -5.69 28.80
N LYS A 537 -2.69 -5.76 28.78
CA LYS A 537 -3.47 -6.72 27.98
C LYS A 537 -3.11 -6.69 26.50
N GLU A 538 -3.19 -5.52 25.86
CA GLU A 538 -2.94 -5.38 24.42
C GLU A 538 -1.48 -5.00 24.20
N ILE A 539 -0.73 -5.84 23.48
CA ILE A 539 0.68 -5.54 23.15
C ILE A 539 0.74 -4.64 21.92
N HIS A 540 -0.26 -4.71 21.04
CA HIS A 540 -0.31 -3.97 19.78
C HIS A 540 0.94 -4.19 18.90
N TYR A 541 1.61 -5.35 19.03
CA TYR A 541 2.84 -5.66 18.32
C TYR A 541 2.65 -5.64 16.79
N PHE A 542 1.58 -6.23 16.27
CA PHE A 542 1.33 -6.26 14.82
C PHE A 542 0.59 -5.03 14.28
N SER A 543 -0.16 -4.32 15.13
CA SER A 543 -0.94 -3.13 14.72
C SER A 543 -0.16 -1.82 14.81
N TRP A 544 0.84 -1.70 15.69
CA TRP A 544 1.59 -0.46 15.88
C TRP A 544 3.00 -0.55 15.30
N ASP A 545 3.32 0.39 14.42
CA ASP A 545 4.61 0.40 13.71
C ASP A 545 5.81 0.46 14.66
N GLU A 546 5.72 1.24 15.75
CA GLU A 546 6.79 1.35 16.74
C GLU A 546 7.02 0.05 17.52
N ASN A 547 5.94 -0.66 17.87
CA ASN A 547 6.08 -1.93 18.58
C ASN A 547 6.62 -3.02 17.68
N PHE A 548 6.17 -3.09 16.42
CA PHE A 548 6.70 -4.05 15.45
C PHE A 548 8.20 -3.86 15.18
N ARG A 549 8.65 -2.60 15.07
CA ARG A 549 10.06 -2.25 14.81
C ARG A 549 11.01 -2.66 15.93
N LYS A 550 10.53 -2.85 17.17
CA LYS A 550 11.33 -3.35 18.31
C LYS A 550 11.79 -4.79 18.11
N GLY A 551 11.17 -5.53 17.18
CA GLY A 551 11.57 -6.87 16.81
C GLY A 551 11.05 -7.97 17.73
N PRO A 552 11.16 -9.24 17.30
CA PRO A 552 10.48 -10.37 17.93
C PRO A 552 11.01 -10.72 19.32
N LEU A 553 12.25 -10.33 19.65
CA LEU A 553 12.81 -10.56 20.99
C LEU A 553 12.05 -9.75 22.05
N VAL A 554 11.75 -8.48 21.78
CA VAL A 554 10.97 -7.63 22.70
C VAL A 554 9.54 -8.14 22.83
N TYR A 555 9.00 -8.69 21.75
CA TYR A 555 7.69 -9.34 21.78
C TYR A 555 7.69 -10.60 22.65
N GLN A 556 8.71 -11.47 22.51
CA GLN A 556 8.90 -12.65 23.34
C GLN A 556 9.00 -12.32 24.83
N GLN A 557 9.65 -11.21 25.20
CA GLN A 557 9.79 -10.78 26.59
C GLN A 557 8.44 -10.51 27.27
N ARG A 558 7.35 -10.35 26.50
CA ARG A 558 5.98 -10.27 27.04
C ARG A 558 5.44 -11.63 27.51
N PHE A 559 6.13 -12.74 27.21
CA PHE A 559 5.73 -14.11 27.51
C PHE A 559 6.90 -14.88 28.12
N ASP A 560 7.15 -14.72 29.43
CA ASP A 560 8.15 -15.46 30.26
C ASP A 560 9.49 -15.85 29.61
N GLY A 561 9.87 -15.14 28.54
CA GLY A 561 11.10 -15.27 27.81
C GLY A 561 12.22 -14.76 28.70
N SER A 562 13.05 -15.67 29.16
CA SER A 562 14.20 -15.34 30.00
C SER A 562 15.42 -15.18 29.11
N GLY A 563 15.73 -13.96 28.71
CA GLY A 563 17.05 -13.60 28.18
C GLY A 563 17.06 -12.95 26.82
N ASP A 564 18.20 -12.35 26.51
CA ASP A 564 18.53 -11.56 25.31
C ASP A 564 18.57 -12.38 24.01
N ARG A 565 17.88 -13.52 23.96
CA ARG A 565 17.89 -14.49 22.85
C ARG A 565 16.49 -14.96 22.47
N LEU A 566 16.24 -14.93 21.17
CA LEU A 566 14.98 -15.39 20.59
C LEU A 566 14.90 -16.92 20.65
N GLY A 567 13.74 -17.44 21.05
CA GLY A 567 13.49 -18.87 21.25
C GLY A 567 13.87 -19.39 22.64
N GLU A 568 14.32 -18.59 23.60
CA GLU A 568 14.61 -19.03 24.97
C GLU A 568 13.53 -18.53 25.96
N CYS A 569 12.79 -19.46 26.56
CA CYS A 569 11.73 -19.17 27.53
C CYS A 569 11.57 -20.31 28.53
N LYS A 570 10.96 -19.99 29.67
CA LYS A 570 10.64 -20.97 30.70
C LYS A 570 9.33 -21.69 30.36
N GLY A 571 9.17 -22.92 30.82
CA GLY A 571 7.90 -23.66 30.69
C GLY A 571 7.53 -24.08 29.25
N ASN A 572 6.45 -24.86 29.18
CA ASN A 572 5.92 -25.48 27.96
C ASN A 572 4.43 -25.11 27.71
N LYS A 573 3.98 -24.00 28.28
CA LYS A 573 2.59 -23.53 28.14
C LYS A 573 2.33 -23.02 26.73
N VAL A 574 1.09 -23.19 26.27
CA VAL A 574 0.56 -22.61 25.05
C VAL A 574 0.39 -21.10 25.28
N ARG A 575 1.13 -20.30 24.51
CA ARG A 575 1.16 -18.84 24.65
C ARG A 575 0.11 -18.19 23.77
N GLY A 576 -0.57 -17.18 24.29
CA GLY A 576 -1.62 -16.46 23.59
C GLY A 576 -1.58 -14.96 23.79
N GLU A 577 -1.88 -14.20 22.74
CA GLU A 577 -2.09 -12.75 22.84
C GLU A 577 -3.56 -12.39 22.60
N VAL A 578 -4.03 -11.35 23.29
CA VAL A 578 -5.33 -10.73 23.02
C VAL A 578 -5.15 -9.24 22.73
N SER A 579 -5.15 -8.87 21.44
CA SER A 579 -5.07 -7.48 20.98
C SER A 579 -6.19 -7.21 19.98
N ALA A 580 -7.16 -6.39 20.38
CA ALA A 580 -8.42 -6.26 19.66
C ALA A 580 -8.30 -5.42 18.39
N THR A 581 -7.20 -4.67 18.27
CA THR A 581 -6.85 -3.85 17.09
C THR A 581 -6.34 -4.68 15.91
N TYR A 582 -6.02 -5.96 16.09
CA TYR A 582 -5.43 -6.75 15.00
C TYR A 582 -6.41 -7.04 13.87
N LEU A 583 -7.71 -7.18 14.18
CA LEU A 583 -8.72 -7.51 13.18
C LEU A 583 -8.81 -6.43 12.09
N ASP A 584 -8.90 -5.16 12.49
CA ASP A 584 -9.21 -4.04 11.60
C ASP A 584 -7.96 -3.26 11.12
N TYR A 585 -6.83 -3.33 11.81
CA TYR A 585 -5.61 -2.63 11.38
C TYR A 585 -5.01 -3.24 10.09
N PRO A 586 -4.74 -2.44 9.03
CA PRO A 586 -4.31 -2.95 7.72
C PRO A 586 -3.06 -3.85 7.73
N LYS A 587 -2.05 -3.49 8.53
CA LYS A 587 -0.74 -4.17 8.53
C LYS A 587 -0.69 -5.43 9.42
N ALA A 588 -1.71 -5.67 10.25
CA ALA A 588 -1.62 -6.64 11.33
C ALA A 588 -1.58 -8.10 10.82
N ALA A 589 -2.47 -8.45 9.87
CA ALA A 589 -2.57 -9.82 9.35
C ALA A 589 -1.26 -10.28 8.68
N GLU A 590 -0.70 -9.45 7.80
CA GLU A 590 0.54 -9.74 7.08
C GLU A 590 1.74 -9.87 8.02
N ARG A 591 1.89 -8.95 8.97
CA ARG A 591 2.97 -9.00 9.96
C ARG A 591 2.85 -10.23 10.87
N ALA A 592 1.63 -10.56 11.28
CA ALA A 592 1.37 -11.75 12.08
C ALA A 592 1.74 -13.01 11.30
N ALA A 593 1.35 -13.12 10.03
CA ALA A 593 1.66 -14.31 9.21
C ALA A 593 3.15 -14.44 8.87
N GLN A 594 3.90 -13.34 8.75
CA GLN A 594 5.36 -13.37 8.57
C GLN A 594 6.08 -13.92 9.81
N LEU A 595 5.68 -13.50 11.01
CA LEU A 595 6.34 -13.92 12.25
C LEU A 595 5.79 -15.22 12.81
N LEU A 596 4.48 -15.44 12.72
CA LEU A 596 3.74 -16.53 13.35
C LEU A 596 2.86 -17.31 12.35
N PRO A 597 3.40 -17.82 11.22
CA PRO A 597 2.61 -18.46 10.16
C PRO A 597 1.81 -19.70 10.60
N ALA A 598 2.13 -20.26 11.76
CA ALA A 598 1.43 -21.41 12.35
C ALA A 598 0.46 -21.04 13.48
N ALA A 599 0.35 -19.75 13.86
CA ALA A 599 -0.52 -19.32 14.93
C ALA A 599 -1.99 -19.55 14.59
N LYS A 600 -2.76 -19.91 15.62
CA LYS A 600 -4.22 -20.03 15.52
C LYS A 600 -4.87 -18.67 15.73
N ILE A 601 -5.88 -18.35 14.94
CA ILE A 601 -6.54 -17.04 14.97
C ILE A 601 -7.93 -17.18 15.58
N VAL A 602 -8.21 -16.38 16.61
CA VAL A 602 -9.51 -16.35 17.28
C VAL A 602 -10.14 -14.98 17.08
N ILE A 603 -11.38 -14.97 16.62
CA ILE A 603 -12.12 -13.77 16.24
C ILE A 603 -13.46 -13.76 16.98
N LEU A 604 -13.64 -12.78 17.86
CA LEU A 604 -14.90 -12.52 18.55
C LEU A 604 -15.67 -11.46 17.77
N LEU A 605 -16.83 -11.79 17.21
CA LEU A 605 -17.68 -10.83 16.52
C LEU A 605 -18.93 -10.55 17.34
N ARG A 606 -19.37 -9.30 17.38
CA ARG A 606 -20.59 -8.86 18.07
C ARG A 606 -21.54 -8.32 17.02
N GLU A 607 -22.83 -8.24 17.31
CA GLU A 607 -23.77 -7.52 16.43
C GLU A 607 -23.19 -6.12 16.04
N PRO A 608 -23.03 -5.82 14.73
CA PRO A 608 -22.29 -4.65 14.23
C PRO A 608 -22.75 -3.31 14.79
N VAL A 609 -24.07 -3.07 14.86
CA VAL A 609 -24.63 -1.82 15.39
C VAL A 609 -24.29 -1.67 16.87
N SER A 610 -24.46 -2.73 17.65
CA SER A 610 -24.15 -2.79 19.06
C SER A 610 -22.65 -2.60 19.35
N ARG A 611 -21.78 -3.17 18.50
CA ARG A 611 -20.32 -2.97 18.57
C ARG A 611 -19.95 -1.52 18.30
N LEU A 612 -20.52 -0.93 17.24
CA LEU A 612 -20.33 0.46 16.85
C LEU A 612 -20.74 1.42 17.96
N VAL A 613 -21.96 1.28 18.48
CA VAL A 613 -22.48 2.13 19.58
C VAL A 613 -21.64 1.97 20.84
N SER A 614 -21.17 0.75 21.15
CA SER A 614 -20.27 0.51 22.28
C SER A 614 -18.92 1.22 22.11
N SER A 615 -18.41 1.27 20.87
CA SER A 615 -17.16 1.93 20.51
C SER A 615 -17.29 3.44 20.68
N PHE A 616 -18.36 4.02 20.14
CA PHE A 616 -18.66 5.44 20.30
C PHE A 616 -18.90 5.79 21.77
N ASN A 617 -19.63 4.97 22.53
CA ASN A 617 -19.87 5.21 23.96
C ASN A 617 -18.58 5.28 24.77
N MET A 618 -17.66 4.36 24.51
CA MET A 618 -16.33 4.43 25.12
C MET A 618 -15.60 5.73 24.75
N LYS A 619 -15.57 6.10 23.46
CA LYS A 619 -14.87 7.30 23.02
C LYS A 619 -15.47 8.57 23.63
N TRP A 620 -16.79 8.71 23.59
CA TRP A 620 -17.51 9.85 24.16
C TRP A 620 -17.25 9.96 25.66
N GLN A 621 -17.30 8.85 26.42
CA GLN A 621 -17.02 8.86 27.86
C GLN A 621 -15.57 9.30 28.15
N VAL A 622 -14.60 8.84 27.37
CA VAL A 622 -13.20 9.30 27.53
C VAL A 622 -13.06 10.78 27.20
N GLU A 623 -13.74 11.26 26.16
CA GLU A 623 -13.68 12.66 25.72
C GLU A 623 -14.30 13.62 26.73
N ILE A 624 -15.45 13.25 27.30
CA ILE A 624 -16.25 14.12 28.18
C ILE A 624 -15.90 13.91 29.65
N CYS A 625 -15.71 12.67 30.08
CA CYS A 625 -15.58 12.31 31.49
C CYS A 625 -14.13 11.96 31.90
N GLY A 626 -13.22 11.77 30.94
CA GLY A 626 -11.79 11.73 31.23
C GLY A 626 -11.21 10.42 31.73
N LYS A 627 -12.04 9.41 32.04
CA LYS A 627 -11.59 8.09 32.51
C LYS A 627 -12.33 6.95 31.82
N LEU A 628 -11.62 5.84 31.61
CA LEU A 628 -12.10 4.64 30.93
C LEU A 628 -12.98 3.72 31.80
N THR A 629 -13.11 4.00 33.09
CA THR A 629 -13.67 3.07 34.11
C THR A 629 -15.00 3.53 34.67
N TRP A 630 -15.74 4.36 33.94
CA TRP A 630 -16.87 5.07 34.52
C TRP A 630 -18.19 4.47 34.07
N THR A 631 -19.03 4.15 35.06
CA THR A 631 -20.46 3.92 34.84
C THR A 631 -21.13 5.23 34.40
N ARG A 632 -22.39 5.16 33.95
CA ARG A 632 -23.15 6.37 33.62
C ARG A 632 -23.20 7.35 34.80
N ASN A 633 -23.37 6.83 36.03
CA ASN A 633 -23.43 7.65 37.23
C ASN A 633 -22.07 8.28 37.55
N ASP A 634 -20.97 7.53 37.40
CA ASP A 634 -19.62 8.08 37.61
C ASP A 634 -19.30 9.18 36.61
N CYS A 635 -19.69 9.00 35.34
CA CYS A 635 -19.61 10.00 34.29
C CYS A 635 -20.37 11.27 34.61
N TYR A 636 -21.59 11.16 35.13
CA TYR A 636 -22.33 12.34 35.58
C TYR A 636 -21.62 13.03 36.74
N ASN A 637 -21.16 12.28 37.75
CA ASN A 637 -20.49 12.82 38.92
C ASN A 637 -19.23 13.64 38.55
N GLY A 638 -18.45 13.17 37.58
CA GLY A 638 -17.24 13.85 37.14
C GLY A 638 -17.41 15.04 36.21
N ILE A 639 -18.64 15.36 35.81
CA ILE A 639 -18.95 16.57 35.06
C ILE A 639 -19.98 17.43 35.79
N THR A 640 -20.20 17.25 37.09
CA THR A 640 -21.22 18.02 37.84
C THR A 640 -20.95 19.53 37.89
N SER A 641 -19.69 19.97 37.90
CA SER A 641 -19.31 21.38 37.93
C SER A 641 -18.02 21.65 37.14
N VAL A 642 -17.82 22.91 36.72
CA VAL A 642 -16.56 23.35 36.10
C VAL A 642 -15.35 23.07 37.01
N ARG A 643 -15.54 23.16 38.33
CA ARG A 643 -14.51 22.80 39.32
C ARG A 643 -14.12 21.34 39.20
N VAL A 644 -15.09 20.42 39.25
CA VAL A 644 -14.83 18.97 39.13
C VAL A 644 -14.20 18.63 37.77
N ILE A 645 -14.67 19.27 36.68
CA ILE A 645 -14.07 19.11 35.34
C ILE A 645 -12.60 19.58 35.31
N ASN A 646 -12.27 20.65 36.03
CA ASN A 646 -10.91 21.16 36.13
C ASN A 646 -10.00 20.31 37.04
N GLU A 647 -10.58 19.64 38.04
CA GLU A 647 -9.90 18.70 38.93
C GLU A 647 -9.63 17.35 38.22
N ASN A 648 -10.38 17.02 37.17
CA ASN A 648 -10.09 15.86 36.32
C ASN A 648 -8.73 16.01 35.62
N THR A 649 -7.86 15.00 35.80
CA THR A 649 -6.55 14.91 35.17
C THR A 649 -6.68 14.48 33.70
N VAL A 650 -7.06 15.41 32.83
CA VAL A 650 -7.32 15.17 31.39
C VAL A 650 -6.63 16.21 30.51
N ALA A 651 -6.45 15.89 29.22
CA ALA A 651 -5.86 16.82 28.26
C ALA A 651 -6.71 18.09 28.11
N PRO A 652 -6.12 19.25 27.78
CA PRO A 652 -6.84 20.51 27.62
C PRO A 652 -8.04 20.44 26.67
N ARG A 653 -7.93 19.67 25.59
CA ARG A 653 -9.03 19.46 24.64
C ARG A 653 -10.22 18.72 25.26
N GLN A 654 -9.98 17.67 26.05
CA GLN A 654 -11.04 16.92 26.74
C GLN A 654 -11.74 17.81 27.77
N ARG A 655 -10.96 18.59 28.52
CA ARG A 655 -11.48 19.58 29.47
C ARG A 655 -12.39 20.61 28.78
N GLN A 656 -11.96 21.15 27.65
CA GLN A 656 -12.78 22.07 26.85
C GLN A 656 -14.06 21.42 26.34
N ALA A 657 -13.99 20.17 25.86
CA ALA A 657 -15.17 19.42 25.41
C ALA A 657 -16.17 19.20 26.57
N ALA A 658 -15.68 18.82 27.74
CA ALA A 658 -16.47 18.64 28.95
C ALA A 658 -17.13 19.96 29.41
N ILE A 659 -16.38 21.06 29.46
CA ILE A 659 -16.92 22.40 29.79
C ILE A 659 -17.98 22.82 28.77
N ALA A 660 -17.76 22.56 27.47
CA ALA A 660 -18.71 22.90 26.43
C ALA A 660 -20.03 22.13 26.59
N VAL A 661 -19.96 20.84 26.93
CA VAL A 661 -21.16 20.04 27.25
C VAL A 661 -21.82 20.55 28.54
N TRP A 662 -21.03 20.85 29.57
CA TRP A 662 -21.54 21.39 30.84
C TRP A 662 -22.30 22.70 30.65
N ASN A 663 -21.72 23.65 29.91
CA ASN A 663 -22.34 24.94 29.65
C ASN A 663 -23.66 24.80 28.87
N ARG A 664 -23.76 23.80 27.99
CA ARG A 664 -25.00 23.53 27.23
C ARG A 664 -26.04 22.81 28.08
N CYS A 665 -25.65 21.83 28.89
CA CYS A 665 -26.57 20.94 29.58
C CYS A 665 -26.93 21.38 31.02
N ASN A 666 -26.29 22.40 31.55
CA ASN A 666 -26.57 22.97 32.86
C ASN A 666 -27.32 24.31 32.75
N VAL A 667 -28.57 24.25 32.26
CA VAL A 667 -29.40 25.45 31.99
C VAL A 667 -29.81 26.17 33.29
N ASP A 668 -29.94 25.46 34.40
CA ASP A 668 -30.39 26.00 35.70
C ASP A 668 -29.23 26.35 36.67
N LYS A 669 -27.97 26.12 36.25
CA LYS A 669 -26.74 26.23 37.05
C LYS A 669 -26.71 25.37 38.32
N LYS A 670 -27.63 24.40 38.46
CA LYS A 670 -27.77 23.56 39.67
C LYS A 670 -27.47 22.10 39.39
N SER A 671 -27.80 21.58 38.20
CA SER A 671 -27.54 20.18 37.86
C SER A 671 -27.40 19.94 36.36
N LEU A 672 -26.68 18.88 36.01
CA LEU A 672 -26.56 18.49 34.62
C LEU A 672 -27.75 17.60 34.22
N GLY A 673 -28.58 18.09 33.30
CA GLY A 673 -29.75 17.35 32.84
C GLY A 673 -29.35 16.04 32.14
N THR A 674 -29.78 14.89 32.68
CA THR A 674 -29.49 13.56 32.10
C THR A 674 -30.03 13.44 30.68
N GLU A 675 -31.17 14.07 30.40
CA GLU A 675 -31.78 14.12 29.08
C GLU A 675 -30.97 14.94 28.08
N CYS A 676 -30.40 16.08 28.49
CA CYS A 676 -29.51 16.85 27.60
C CYS A 676 -28.26 16.05 27.22
N LEU A 677 -27.67 15.29 28.14
CA LEU A 677 -26.53 14.42 27.84
C LEU A 677 -26.90 13.30 26.87
N ARG A 678 -28.10 12.72 27.02
CA ARG A 678 -28.62 11.74 26.06
C ARG A 678 -28.75 12.36 24.68
N GLN A 679 -29.28 13.58 24.58
CA GLN A 679 -29.40 14.31 23.32
C GLN A 679 -28.04 14.69 22.70
N ASP A 680 -27.07 15.16 23.48
CA ASP A 680 -25.71 15.45 23.00
C ASP A 680 -25.04 14.17 22.48
N PHE A 681 -25.18 13.07 23.20
CA PHE A 681 -24.69 11.76 22.80
C PHE A 681 -25.31 11.28 21.49
N THR A 682 -26.63 11.24 21.40
CA THR A 682 -27.34 10.73 20.21
C THR A 682 -27.08 11.61 19.01
N LYS A 683 -27.03 12.94 19.19
CA LYS A 683 -26.68 13.88 18.12
C LYS A 683 -25.27 13.63 17.59
N LYS A 684 -24.26 13.61 18.47
CA LYS A 684 -22.86 13.39 18.04
C LYS A 684 -22.65 12.01 17.42
N LEU A 685 -23.31 10.98 17.94
CA LEU A 685 -23.30 9.64 17.34
C LEU A 685 -23.85 9.74 15.91
N THR A 686 -25.05 10.30 15.75
CA THR A 686 -25.73 10.43 14.46
C THR A 686 -24.89 11.22 13.45
N ASP A 687 -24.34 12.38 13.86
CA ASP A 687 -23.52 13.23 13.01
C ASP A 687 -22.26 12.51 12.52
N LYS A 688 -21.52 11.85 13.42
CA LYS A 688 -20.31 11.12 13.06
C LYS A 688 -20.58 9.94 12.13
N ILE A 689 -21.63 9.16 12.44
CA ILE A 689 -21.99 8.00 11.63
C ILE A 689 -22.48 8.42 10.25
N ASN A 690 -23.30 9.47 10.14
CA ASN A 690 -23.73 10.00 8.85
C ASN A 690 -22.54 10.49 8.02
N ALA A 691 -21.60 11.22 8.62
CA ALA A 691 -20.41 11.69 7.93
C ALA A 691 -19.50 10.54 7.45
N GLU A 692 -19.44 9.43 8.18
CA GLU A 692 -18.72 8.24 7.73
C GLU A 692 -19.46 7.49 6.61
N ILE A 693 -20.78 7.33 6.72
CA ILE A 693 -21.61 6.70 5.67
C ILE A 693 -21.50 7.46 4.36
N GLU A 694 -21.52 8.80 4.37
CA GLU A 694 -21.38 9.57 3.14
C GLU A 694 -20.00 9.41 2.51
N ARG A 695 -18.92 9.36 3.31
CA ARG A 695 -17.57 9.02 2.80
C ARG A 695 -17.51 7.62 2.21
N LEU A 696 -18.16 6.63 2.83
CA LEU A 696 -18.23 5.27 2.29
C LEU A 696 -19.01 5.22 0.97
N LYS A 697 -20.11 5.97 0.85
CA LYS A 697 -20.84 6.11 -0.41
C LYS A 697 -20.02 6.83 -1.48
N ASP A 698 -19.21 7.83 -1.09
CA ASP A 698 -18.26 8.46 -2.02
C ASP A 698 -17.24 7.43 -2.52
N CYS A 699 -16.73 6.56 -1.64
CA CYS A 699 -15.86 5.46 -2.02
C CYS A 699 -16.52 4.49 -2.99
N GLU A 700 -17.78 4.11 -2.73
CA GLU A 700 -18.57 3.25 -3.62
C GLU A 700 -18.83 3.93 -4.98
N ARG A 701 -19.18 5.22 -4.99
CA ARG A 701 -19.40 6.00 -6.22
C ARG A 701 -18.13 6.16 -7.05
N GLN A 702 -16.97 6.27 -6.39
CA GLN A 702 -15.65 6.34 -7.02
C GLN A 702 -15.06 4.94 -7.32
N ASN A 703 -15.81 3.87 -7.02
CA ASN A 703 -15.48 2.47 -7.27
C ASN A 703 -14.18 1.92 -6.63
N TRP A 704 -13.66 2.58 -5.59
CA TRP A 704 -12.39 2.21 -4.96
C TRP A 704 -12.30 0.73 -4.57
N GLU A 705 -11.23 0.04 -5.02
CA GLU A 705 -11.01 -1.39 -4.77
C GLU A 705 -10.81 -1.75 -3.29
N ASP A 706 -10.16 -0.87 -2.53
CA ASP A 706 -9.87 -1.03 -1.11
C ASP A 706 -10.51 0.13 -0.35
N THR A 707 -11.57 -0.16 0.40
CA THR A 707 -12.26 0.83 1.23
C THR A 707 -11.31 1.50 2.22
N ALA A 708 -10.29 0.78 2.72
CA ALA A 708 -9.28 1.38 3.59
C ALA A 708 -8.42 2.41 2.84
N ALA A 709 -8.03 2.12 1.60
CA ALA A 709 -7.30 3.08 0.77
C ALA A 709 -8.14 4.33 0.49
N CYS A 710 -9.41 4.15 0.10
CA CYS A 710 -10.32 5.27 -0.18
C CYS A 710 -10.52 6.19 1.02
N LEU A 711 -10.78 5.59 2.18
CA LEU A 711 -10.94 6.34 3.42
C LEU A 711 -9.64 7.05 3.84
N GLY A 712 -8.52 6.79 3.16
CA GLY A 712 -7.21 7.32 3.48
C GLY A 712 -6.57 6.62 4.68
N ILE A 713 -7.02 5.41 5.04
CA ILE A 713 -6.46 4.62 6.14
C ILE A 713 -5.09 4.06 5.74
N ASN A 714 -4.94 3.65 4.48
CA ASN A 714 -3.67 3.13 3.98
C ASN A 714 -2.65 4.26 3.81
N GLY A 715 -1.44 4.06 4.34
CA GLY A 715 -0.35 5.01 4.19
C GLY A 715 -0.30 6.14 5.22
N LEU A 716 -1.24 6.18 6.18
CA LEU A 716 -1.13 7.10 7.32
C LEU A 716 0.00 6.70 8.25
N GLU A 717 0.68 7.73 8.77
CA GLU A 717 1.54 7.61 9.94
C GLU A 717 0.75 7.08 11.15
N GLN A 718 1.43 6.36 12.03
CA GLN A 718 0.81 5.59 13.13
C GLN A 718 -0.14 6.43 13.99
N GLU A 719 0.27 7.64 14.39
CA GLU A 719 -0.53 8.53 15.24
C GLU A 719 -1.83 8.97 14.54
N LYS A 720 -1.74 9.33 13.25
CA LYS A 720 -2.89 9.74 12.44
C LYS A 720 -3.84 8.57 12.19
N LEU A 721 -3.27 7.39 11.92
CA LEU A 721 -4.03 6.16 11.76
C LEU A 721 -4.82 5.83 13.03
N TYR A 722 -4.17 5.84 14.19
CA TYR A 722 -4.84 5.57 15.46
C TYR A 722 -5.96 6.58 15.76
N ALA A 723 -5.69 7.87 15.58
CA ALA A 723 -6.70 8.91 15.77
C ALA A 723 -7.91 8.69 14.84
N MET A 724 -7.68 8.40 13.56
CA MET A 724 -8.75 8.12 12.60
C MET A 724 -9.54 6.85 12.94
N MET A 725 -8.84 5.78 13.36
CA MET A 725 -9.42 4.49 13.73
C MET A 725 -10.36 4.61 14.95
N GLU A 726 -10.04 5.46 15.92
CA GLU A 726 -10.84 5.65 17.13
C GLU A 726 -11.91 6.75 17.02
N ASP A 727 -11.75 7.73 16.11
CA ASP A 727 -12.60 8.93 16.09
C ASP A 727 -13.57 9.04 14.90
N SER A 728 -13.31 8.31 13.81
CA SER A 728 -13.94 8.57 12.51
C SER A 728 -14.25 7.33 11.66
N THR A 729 -14.04 6.11 12.15
CA THR A 729 -14.20 4.87 11.35
C THR A 729 -15.01 3.78 12.06
N PHE A 730 -16.10 4.17 12.72
CA PHE A 730 -16.90 3.22 13.50
C PHE A 730 -17.70 2.23 12.62
N VAL A 731 -18.20 2.70 11.47
CA VAL A 731 -18.94 1.88 10.50
C VAL A 731 -18.00 0.89 9.82
N TRP A 732 -16.88 1.38 9.27
CA TRP A 732 -15.91 0.54 8.57
C TRP A 732 -15.33 -0.57 9.46
N ARG A 733 -15.00 -0.25 10.72
CA ARG A 733 -14.52 -1.24 11.71
C ARG A 733 -15.56 -2.29 12.12
N SER A 734 -16.82 -2.08 11.74
CA SER A 734 -17.93 -3.02 11.94
C SER A 734 -18.32 -3.78 10.66
N MET A 735 -17.68 -3.50 9.52
CA MET A 735 -17.79 -4.27 8.28
C MET A 735 -16.87 -5.51 8.33
N TYR A 736 -17.27 -6.54 9.08
CA TYR A 736 -16.38 -7.69 9.36
C TYR A 736 -15.95 -8.50 8.14
N SER A 737 -16.71 -8.48 7.04
CA SER A 737 -16.33 -9.16 5.79
C SER A 737 -14.98 -8.66 5.26
N GLU A 738 -14.77 -7.33 5.28
CA GLU A 738 -13.54 -6.68 4.80
C GLU A 738 -12.32 -7.17 5.59
N HIS A 739 -12.48 -7.23 6.91
CA HIS A 739 -11.42 -7.61 7.83
C HIS A 739 -11.13 -9.10 7.77
N LEU A 740 -12.16 -9.95 7.76
CA LEU A 740 -12.01 -11.40 7.71
C LEU A 740 -11.34 -11.85 6.41
N GLN A 741 -11.69 -11.25 5.26
CA GLN A 741 -11.03 -11.54 3.98
C GLN A 741 -9.52 -11.28 4.06
N ARG A 742 -9.09 -10.16 4.65
CA ARG A 742 -7.66 -9.84 4.81
C ARG A 742 -6.90 -10.91 5.59
N TRP A 743 -7.50 -11.44 6.65
CA TRP A 743 -6.90 -12.51 7.45
C TRP A 743 -6.88 -13.84 6.69
N LEU A 744 -7.95 -14.17 5.96
CA LEU A 744 -8.05 -15.39 5.15
C LEU A 744 -7.05 -15.44 3.98
N LYS A 745 -6.51 -14.30 3.54
CA LYS A 745 -5.46 -14.25 2.53
C LYS A 745 -4.12 -14.80 3.02
N VAL A 746 -3.88 -14.82 4.33
CA VAL A 746 -2.57 -15.14 4.91
C VAL A 746 -2.61 -16.27 5.94
N TYR A 747 -3.78 -16.58 6.51
CA TYR A 747 -4.02 -17.74 7.35
C TYR A 747 -5.08 -18.64 6.73
N PRO A 748 -4.90 -19.97 6.79
CA PRO A 748 -5.88 -20.89 6.27
C PRO A 748 -7.12 -20.95 7.19
N PRO A 749 -8.33 -21.22 6.64
CA PRO A 749 -9.56 -21.23 7.44
C PRO A 749 -9.53 -22.20 8.63
N GLU A 750 -8.89 -23.37 8.48
CA GLU A 750 -8.77 -24.39 9.54
C GLU A 750 -7.90 -23.96 10.73
N SER A 751 -7.11 -22.90 10.60
CA SER A 751 -6.40 -22.30 11.73
C SER A 751 -7.19 -21.18 12.41
N MET A 752 -8.45 -20.97 12.04
CA MET A 752 -9.29 -19.89 12.56
C MET A 752 -10.48 -20.41 13.37
N LEU A 753 -10.88 -19.63 14.37
CA LEU A 753 -12.12 -19.80 15.12
C LEU A 753 -12.84 -18.44 15.18
N VAL A 754 -14.02 -18.37 14.55
CA VAL A 754 -14.91 -17.20 14.61
C VAL A 754 -16.05 -17.50 15.59
N VAL A 755 -16.28 -16.59 16.53
CA VAL A 755 -17.20 -16.78 17.65
C VAL A 755 -18.12 -15.56 17.78
N PRO A 756 -19.45 -15.75 17.89
CA PRO A 756 -20.33 -14.66 18.29
C PRO A 756 -20.13 -14.36 19.78
N SER A 757 -19.91 -13.10 20.10
CA SER A 757 -19.60 -12.62 21.45
C SER A 757 -20.73 -12.90 22.44
N GLU A 758 -21.96 -13.00 21.94
CA GLU A 758 -23.17 -13.34 22.68
C GLU A 758 -23.08 -14.76 23.26
N HIS A 759 -22.43 -15.71 22.59
CA HIS A 759 -22.26 -17.07 23.10
C HIS A 759 -21.27 -17.15 24.27
N LEU A 760 -20.45 -16.12 24.50
CA LEU A 760 -19.62 -16.07 25.71
C LEU A 760 -20.43 -15.71 26.97
N LYS A 761 -21.68 -15.23 26.81
CA LYS A 761 -22.53 -14.79 27.93
C LYS A 761 -23.40 -15.91 28.49
N GLU A 762 -23.83 -16.84 27.65
CA GLU A 762 -24.78 -17.88 28.03
C GLU A 762 -24.05 -19.17 28.43
N PRO A 763 -24.36 -19.79 29.59
CA PRO A 763 -23.57 -20.92 30.07
C PRO A 763 -23.46 -22.13 29.13
N LYS A 764 -24.55 -22.45 28.43
CA LYS A 764 -24.59 -23.59 27.50
C LYS A 764 -23.72 -23.36 26.27
N THR A 765 -23.81 -22.18 25.66
CA THR A 765 -23.04 -21.85 24.46
C THR A 765 -21.59 -21.53 24.78
N PHE A 766 -21.31 -21.00 25.98
CA PHE A 766 -19.96 -20.76 26.47
C PHE A 766 -19.10 -22.03 26.49
N LYS A 767 -19.62 -23.13 27.07
CA LYS A 767 -18.91 -24.41 27.10
C LYS A 767 -18.53 -24.86 25.68
N THR A 768 -19.47 -24.80 24.74
CA THR A 768 -19.24 -25.16 23.34
C THR A 768 -18.16 -24.31 22.68
N VAL A 769 -18.15 -23.00 22.93
CA VAL A 769 -17.10 -22.09 22.43
C VAL A 769 -15.74 -22.47 22.99
N MET A 770 -15.66 -22.72 24.29
CA MET A 770 -14.41 -23.06 24.96
C MET A 770 -13.89 -24.45 24.57
N ASP A 771 -14.78 -25.43 24.32
CA ASP A 771 -14.42 -26.74 23.77
C ASP A 771 -13.82 -26.61 22.36
N ARG A 772 -14.42 -25.77 21.49
CA ARG A 772 -13.89 -25.47 20.16
C ARG A 772 -12.55 -24.74 20.22
N PHE A 773 -12.40 -23.80 21.16
CA PHE A 773 -11.14 -23.10 21.40
C PHE A 773 -10.05 -24.06 21.86
N ALA A 774 -10.32 -24.92 22.84
CA ALA A 774 -9.42 -25.98 23.30
C ALA A 774 -8.94 -26.87 22.14
N LYS A 775 -9.88 -27.33 21.30
CA LYS A 775 -9.57 -28.13 20.11
C LYS A 775 -8.69 -27.39 19.11
N LEU A 776 -8.95 -26.09 18.88
CA LEU A 776 -8.18 -25.29 17.92
C LEU A 776 -6.70 -25.17 18.32
N ILE A 777 -6.42 -24.99 19.61
CA ILE A 777 -5.07 -24.80 20.15
C ILE A 777 -4.43 -26.09 20.69
N ASP A 778 -5.07 -27.23 20.47
CA ASP A 778 -4.60 -28.56 20.87
C ASP A 778 -4.34 -28.69 22.39
N VAL A 779 -5.30 -28.24 23.21
CA VAL A 779 -5.29 -28.47 24.66
C VAL A 779 -6.55 -29.21 25.10
N PRO A 780 -6.50 -30.04 26.17
CA PRO A 780 -7.69 -30.66 26.73
C PRO A 780 -8.72 -29.61 27.14
N SER A 781 -10.00 -29.89 26.92
CA SER A 781 -11.13 -29.04 27.31
C SER A 781 -11.40 -28.99 28.83
N SER A 782 -10.45 -29.42 29.66
CA SER A 782 -10.59 -29.56 31.11
C SER A 782 -9.55 -28.70 31.86
N GLY A 783 -10.01 -27.61 32.46
CA GLY A 783 -9.34 -26.87 33.53
C GLY A 783 -10.34 -26.56 34.66
N PRO A 784 -9.86 -26.23 35.88
CA PRO A 784 -10.71 -26.06 37.06
C PRO A 784 -11.84 -25.07 36.78
N SER A 785 -13.02 -25.33 37.36
CA SER A 785 -14.31 -24.66 37.18
C SER A 785 -14.25 -23.13 37.28
N VAL A 786 -13.74 -22.46 36.24
CA VAL A 786 -13.82 -21.01 36.13
C VAL A 786 -15.28 -20.69 35.84
N LYS A 787 -15.98 -20.16 36.85
CA LYS A 787 -17.39 -19.79 36.74
C LYS A 787 -17.55 -18.80 35.59
N ASN A 788 -18.50 -19.04 34.69
CA ASN A 788 -18.82 -18.15 33.56
C ASN A 788 -19.07 -16.70 34.01
N GLU A 789 -19.49 -16.54 35.27
CA GLU A 789 -19.64 -15.28 35.99
C GLU A 789 -18.38 -14.37 35.90
N LEU A 790 -17.17 -14.92 35.79
CA LEU A 790 -15.92 -14.16 35.66
C LEU A 790 -15.82 -13.32 34.38
N ILE A 791 -16.57 -13.67 33.33
CA ILE A 791 -16.63 -12.88 32.09
C ILE A 791 -17.35 -11.54 32.31
N PHE A 792 -18.23 -11.50 33.32
CA PHE A 792 -19.02 -10.33 33.70
C PHE A 792 -18.40 -9.52 34.83
N GLN A 793 -17.30 -10.00 35.42
CA GLN A 793 -16.56 -9.23 36.41
C GLN A 793 -15.65 -8.22 35.73
N SER A 794 -15.46 -7.07 36.38
CA SER A 794 -14.50 -6.06 35.94
C SER A 794 -13.09 -6.64 36.00
N SER A 795 -12.32 -6.51 34.92
CA SER A 795 -11.01 -7.12 34.78
C SER A 795 -9.89 -6.13 35.16
N PRO A 796 -8.97 -6.44 36.09
CA PRO A 796 -7.88 -5.55 36.51
C PRO A 796 -6.75 -5.39 35.48
N ALA A 797 -7.00 -5.65 34.18
CA ALA A 797 -5.96 -5.77 33.16
C ALA A 797 -5.37 -4.43 32.62
N SER A 798 -5.54 -3.30 33.32
CA SER A 798 -4.97 -1.99 32.96
C SER A 798 -3.60 -1.74 33.60
N THR A 799 -2.77 -0.90 32.98
CA THR A 799 -1.42 -0.54 33.46
C THR A 799 -1.36 0.53 34.54
N ASP A 800 -2.42 1.28 34.74
CA ASP A 800 -2.56 2.28 35.81
C ASP A 800 -3.18 1.70 37.09
N GLY A 801 -3.40 0.39 37.15
CA GLY A 801 -4.11 -0.26 38.26
C GLY A 801 -5.62 -0.05 38.25
N HIS A 802 -6.18 0.57 37.20
CA HIS A 802 -7.62 0.75 37.07
C HIS A 802 -8.31 -0.49 36.48
N VAL A 803 -9.50 -0.81 36.95
CA VAL A 803 -10.24 -1.99 36.50
C VAL A 803 -10.90 -1.70 35.15
N HIS A 804 -10.62 -2.49 34.12
CA HIS A 804 -11.41 -2.48 32.88
C HIS A 804 -12.83 -2.96 33.21
N GLU A 805 -13.79 -2.05 33.23
CA GLU A 805 -15.19 -2.42 33.34
C GLU A 805 -15.67 -3.14 32.08
N ASN A 806 -16.12 -4.38 32.27
CA ASN A 806 -16.87 -5.12 31.27
C ASN A 806 -18.36 -4.79 31.46
N GLY A 807 -19.02 -4.27 30.42
CA GLY A 807 -20.47 -3.98 30.48
C GLY A 807 -20.85 -2.59 30.97
N ARG A 808 -20.18 -1.53 30.51
CA ARG A 808 -20.54 -0.13 30.83
C ARG A 808 -22.02 0.17 30.57
N THR A 809 -22.63 0.95 31.47
CA THR A 809 -23.94 1.55 31.23
C THR A 809 -23.85 2.52 30.05
N TYR A 810 -24.73 2.34 29.07
CA TYR A 810 -24.82 3.21 27.90
C TYR A 810 -25.50 4.52 28.29
N ILE A 811 -24.99 5.64 27.75
CA ILE A 811 -25.61 6.96 27.97
C ILE A 811 -26.98 6.98 27.32
N ALA A 812 -27.04 6.57 26.06
CA ALA A 812 -28.25 6.30 25.31
C ALA A 812 -27.99 5.15 24.32
N GLU A 813 -29.07 4.50 23.88
CA GLU A 813 -29.03 3.59 22.75
C GLU A 813 -28.97 4.39 21.44
N ALA A 814 -28.68 3.70 20.33
CA ALA A 814 -28.80 4.34 19.02
C ALA A 814 -30.27 4.75 18.78
N PRO A 815 -30.55 5.96 18.26
CA PRO A 815 -31.89 6.32 17.83
C PRO A 815 -32.44 5.27 16.84
N PRO A 816 -33.73 4.90 16.91
CA PRO A 816 -34.31 3.87 16.06
C PRO A 816 -34.06 4.09 14.56
N GLU A 817 -34.19 5.34 14.08
CA GLU A 817 -33.90 5.71 12.69
C GLU A 817 -32.45 5.45 12.29
N LEU A 818 -31.50 5.80 13.17
CA LEU A 818 -30.07 5.55 12.94
C LEU A 818 -29.76 4.05 12.95
N ALA A 819 -30.36 3.29 13.89
CA ALA A 819 -30.20 1.85 13.95
C ALA A 819 -30.71 1.17 12.67
N GLN A 820 -31.89 1.56 12.19
CA GLN A 820 -32.44 1.06 10.93
C GLN A 820 -31.53 1.41 9.73
N LYS A 821 -31.03 2.65 9.68
CA LYS A 821 -30.07 3.08 8.64
C LYS A 821 -28.80 2.23 8.67
N LEU A 822 -28.23 1.99 9.85
CA LEU A 822 -27.04 1.15 10.01
C LEU A 822 -27.30 -0.31 9.62
N HIS A 823 -28.46 -0.87 9.97
CA HIS A 823 -28.82 -2.23 9.53
C HIS A 823 -28.84 -2.35 7.99
N LYS A 824 -29.40 -1.35 7.29
CA LYS A 824 -29.37 -1.31 5.81
C LYS A 824 -27.95 -1.23 5.26
N VAL A 825 -27.08 -0.42 5.86
CA VAL A 825 -25.66 -0.31 5.45
C VAL A 825 -24.91 -1.62 5.68
N PHE A 826 -25.14 -2.29 6.82
CA PHE A 826 -24.44 -3.53 7.14
C PHE A 826 -25.00 -4.76 6.43
N CYS A 827 -26.26 -4.76 5.98
CA CYS A 827 -26.85 -5.97 5.39
C CYS A 827 -26.03 -6.59 4.24
N PRO A 828 -25.67 -5.86 3.16
CA PRO A 828 -24.90 -6.47 2.07
C PRO A 828 -23.54 -7.00 2.54
N LYS A 829 -22.89 -6.30 3.48
CA LYS A 829 -21.62 -6.74 4.07
C LYS A 829 -21.79 -7.99 4.95
N ASN A 830 -22.91 -8.09 5.66
CA ASN A 830 -23.28 -9.23 6.48
C ASN A 830 -23.67 -10.46 5.65
N GLN A 831 -24.30 -10.27 4.48
CA GLN A 831 -24.53 -11.35 3.50
C GLN A 831 -23.19 -11.91 3.00
N VAL A 832 -22.27 -11.03 2.59
CA VAL A 832 -20.91 -11.43 2.18
C VAL A 832 -20.17 -12.14 3.31
N LEU A 833 -20.25 -11.62 4.54
CA LEU A 833 -19.65 -12.25 5.72
C LEU A 833 -20.21 -13.66 5.95
N MET A 834 -21.53 -13.83 5.87
CA MET A 834 -22.18 -15.13 6.04
C MET A 834 -21.70 -16.12 5.00
N GLN A 835 -21.77 -15.74 3.73
CA GLN A 835 -21.36 -16.60 2.62
C GLN A 835 -19.89 -17.00 2.77
N LEU A 836 -19.02 -16.03 3.08
CA LEU A 836 -17.60 -16.25 3.31
C LEU A 836 -17.35 -17.25 4.45
N MET A 837 -18.06 -17.13 5.57
CA MET A 837 -17.89 -18.05 6.71
C MET A 837 -18.39 -19.46 6.40
N LEU A 838 -19.46 -19.62 5.62
CA LEU A 838 -19.97 -20.91 5.17
C LEU A 838 -19.01 -21.57 4.16
N ASP A 839 -18.62 -20.85 3.11
CA ASP A 839 -17.74 -21.34 2.05
C ASP A 839 -16.38 -21.80 2.60
N LYS A 840 -15.86 -21.06 3.58
CA LYS A 840 -14.60 -21.38 4.27
C LYS A 840 -14.77 -22.33 5.45
N LYS A 841 -15.98 -22.85 5.70
CA LYS A 841 -16.30 -23.78 6.80
C LYS A 841 -15.89 -23.27 8.19
N LEU A 842 -15.93 -21.94 8.38
CA LEU A 842 -15.70 -21.30 9.68
C LEU A 842 -16.92 -21.46 10.60
N ILE A 843 -18.09 -21.64 10.00
CA ILE A 843 -19.35 -22.00 10.65
C ILE A 843 -20.00 -23.18 9.92
N SER A 844 -20.89 -23.89 10.60
CA SER A 844 -21.60 -25.04 10.03
C SER A 844 -22.95 -24.67 9.45
N LYS A 845 -23.61 -23.66 10.03
CA LYS A 845 -24.92 -23.18 9.64
C LYS A 845 -25.11 -21.72 10.04
N VAL A 846 -26.03 -21.04 9.38
CA VAL A 846 -26.41 -19.63 9.65
C VAL A 846 -26.74 -19.40 11.13
N GLY A 847 -27.48 -20.33 11.75
CA GLY A 847 -27.88 -20.25 13.16
C GLY A 847 -26.73 -20.32 14.17
N ASP A 848 -25.49 -20.58 13.74
CA ASP A 848 -24.32 -20.48 14.62
C ASP A 848 -24.01 -19.02 15.00
N PHE A 849 -24.61 -18.04 14.30
CA PHE A 849 -24.54 -16.60 14.58
C PHE A 849 -25.96 -16.00 14.69
N PRO A 850 -26.58 -15.98 15.89
CA PRO A 850 -27.99 -15.60 16.04
C PRO A 850 -28.32 -14.17 15.57
N TRP A 851 -27.44 -13.19 15.85
CA TRP A 851 -27.65 -11.82 15.40
C TRP A 851 -27.54 -11.70 13.87
N LEU A 852 -26.74 -12.55 13.22
CA LEU A 852 -26.56 -12.52 11.78
C LEU A 852 -27.78 -13.15 11.09
N ASP A 853 -28.27 -14.29 11.60
CA ASP A 853 -29.52 -14.91 11.15
C ASP A 853 -30.72 -13.94 11.28
N THR A 854 -30.82 -13.27 12.43
CA THR A 854 -31.86 -12.25 12.67
C THR A 854 -31.73 -11.07 11.71
N THR A 855 -30.51 -10.59 11.47
CA THR A 855 -30.27 -9.43 10.59
C THR A 855 -30.60 -9.75 9.14
N LEU A 856 -30.32 -10.97 8.68
CA LEU A 856 -30.56 -11.40 7.30
C LEU A 856 -32.04 -11.76 7.02
N LYS A 857 -32.80 -12.11 8.07
CA LYS A 857 -34.26 -12.37 7.98
C LYS A 857 -35.11 -11.10 8.03
N ARG A 858 -34.57 -10.00 8.56
CA ARG A 858 -35.20 -8.68 8.44
C ARG A 858 -35.00 -8.21 7.00
N ASP A 859 -36.02 -7.59 6.40
CA ASP A 859 -35.94 -7.06 5.02
C ASP A 859 -34.69 -6.19 4.88
N CYS A 860 -33.68 -6.78 4.26
CA CYS A 860 -32.73 -6.09 3.43
C CYS A 860 -33.47 -5.75 2.12
#